data_AF-A0A8J1Y8Y6-F1
#
_entry.id   AF-A0A8J1Y8Y6-F1
#
_cell.length_a   1.000
_cell.length_b   1.000
_cell.length_c   1.000
_cell.angle_alpha   90.00
_cell.angle_beta   90.00
_cell.angle_gamma   90.00
#
_symmetry.space_group_name_H-M   'P 1'
#
loop_
_entity.id
_entity.type
_entity.pdbx_description
1 polymer ?
#
loop_
_entity_poly.entity_id
_entity_poly.type
_entity_poly.pdbx_seq_one_letter_code
_entity_poly.pdbx_strand_id
1 'polypeptide(L)'
;MIRNICWMRPRPRRTLIAILVAGVVILLILHFMKALRIHRAYNKAKAQEGIHIAENPTILLAKATESYGRKTDKLEIALVCSASNLHKGKTVETIPFFQNFLTSFCETASLGITYTIYIAEQNGTVHEIIKDIFHSNFKDCSKTFDVGIRIVPNIDNQRHGGRGLNDIMYIAYLSGASYIYKITDNQTFLSTSQNWTEVYIKELRNRKDKEVGIIFDCKQEFRKCQEMSYFIHKTHMDIFGSVFPPDIMDSDVDHWIYDLYYPNYTSNIPITSSALSAEHDLKLINKSVIIKSLVIKNKPVLEHYTHSLKSKQSKRKNWIISMSLWGNSKRYTYGAIRNAQLAKINFPEWTLRIYIEKADIQHKYTKVPDYILDKLVDLGVDLFEVNTQNVTLAPMIWRFMVADDLTIERFIVRDADSRLTERDAATVQAWLRTDKPFHCIRDHPSHGYFPLSGGTFGGKPKDILKIFDKPWSKLSSKYGSRYLEDMNFLNNVVWPKAKDYFYCHDSVSCKKYTSSHPFPVARNGKEHVGGVYDQYDIPRQIDLDIIHLDKLPPECTNLSSAKAPETTVVPTSTKTRPIIIWSNDFHISPIKDLKSFLGAMGVTFIDKSLSGHCHLTKTCATDLKVLNKGNGINLDRPAIYTEFYEAYKDDPEMEKVDAFVCFHPSAMCEIFMPFNKSIIVIPSTRFEMGRHAKDRWNAWNLNLKRISEQLQNTVGANNQYDLEYVRYFTGITPTLLPSYCGYVDSEYNPTRPGYLLSPVHKAGFEKIFLDEFNKAKEESNVSLTPLRTLYGHYEYSDLASHQGIVYVPYQVSVMSLFEQYRMNVPLFFPSLDLLSSWQLTYNVLNERTWSSVFGTIPDKSIIPGVLDNVPDPNNDKDLEAIKYWLKYSDFYQWPHIVYFDTYKDLIMKLETTDLRKVSDGMREYNKKVKTDLSQRWQDILDKVRTFSQHFE
;
A
#
# COMPACT_ATOMS: atom_id res chain seq x y z
N MET A 1 -53.82 -73.52 13.85
CA MET A 1 -52.46 -74.06 14.10
C MET A 1 -51.60 -72.90 14.61
N ILE A 2 -51.34 -72.82 15.92
CA ILE A 2 -50.06 -73.21 16.57
C ILE A 2 -48.95 -72.23 16.13
N ARG A 3 -48.54 -71.19 16.88
CA ARG A 3 -47.90 -71.07 18.23
C ARG A 3 -46.50 -70.44 18.04
N ASN A 4 -46.17 -69.57 19.00
CA ASN A 4 -44.84 -69.23 19.52
C ASN A 4 -44.04 -68.05 18.92
N ILE A 5 -44.23 -66.94 19.65
CA ILE A 5 -43.32 -65.82 19.91
C ILE A 5 -41.97 -66.30 20.49
N CYS A 6 -40.85 -65.68 20.07
CA CYS A 6 -39.77 -65.34 21.00
C CYS A 6 -38.95 -64.10 20.55
N TRP A 7 -39.21 -63.00 21.25
CA TRP A 7 -38.35 -61.86 21.64
C TRP A 7 -36.98 -61.62 20.97
N MET A 8 -36.85 -60.46 20.30
CA MET A 8 -35.64 -59.61 20.38
C MET A 8 -36.03 -58.13 20.48
N ARG A 9 -35.63 -57.48 21.58
CA ARG A 9 -35.82 -56.04 21.87
C ARG A 9 -34.99 -55.16 20.93
N PRO A 10 -35.52 -54.05 20.36
CA PRO A 10 -34.69 -53.02 19.74
C PRO A 10 -34.16 -52.03 20.80
N ARG A 11 -32.87 -51.67 20.67
CA ARG A 11 -32.12 -50.78 21.57
C ARG A 11 -32.62 -49.31 21.49
N PRO A 12 -32.81 -48.60 22.63
CA PRO A 12 -33.39 -47.26 22.67
C PRO A 12 -32.53 -46.14 22.05
N ARG A 13 -31.25 -46.40 21.75
CA ARG A 13 -30.32 -45.37 21.23
C ARG A 13 -30.56 -44.99 19.76
N ARG A 14 -31.10 -45.87 18.91
CA ARG A 14 -31.34 -45.54 17.50
C ARG A 14 -32.60 -44.69 17.30
N THR A 15 -33.61 -44.87 18.15
CA THR A 15 -34.84 -44.08 18.11
C THR A 15 -34.59 -42.64 18.58
N LEU A 16 -33.74 -42.43 19.59
CA LEU A 16 -33.40 -41.09 20.08
C LEU A 16 -32.58 -40.27 19.05
N ILE A 17 -31.65 -40.92 18.34
CA ILE A 17 -30.87 -40.29 17.26
C ILE A 17 -31.76 -39.96 16.07
N ALA A 18 -32.71 -40.85 15.71
CA ALA A 18 -33.67 -40.57 14.64
C ALA A 18 -34.59 -39.39 14.98
N ILE A 19 -35.02 -39.26 16.24
CA ILE A 19 -35.83 -38.12 16.72
C ILE A 19 -35.02 -36.82 16.72
N LEU A 20 -33.74 -36.86 17.11
CA LEU A 20 -32.85 -35.69 17.06
C LEU A 20 -32.55 -35.24 15.62
N VAL A 21 -32.28 -36.18 14.71
CA VAL A 21 -32.05 -35.88 13.29
C VAL A 21 -33.33 -35.35 12.65
N ALA A 22 -34.50 -35.94 12.96
CA ALA A 22 -35.78 -35.41 12.51
C ALA A 22 -36.04 -34.00 13.06
N GLY A 23 -35.70 -33.73 14.32
CA GLY A 23 -35.81 -32.40 14.93
C GLY A 23 -34.93 -31.35 14.26
N VAL A 24 -33.68 -31.69 13.92
CA VAL A 24 -32.75 -30.81 13.19
C VAL A 24 -33.22 -30.59 11.75
N VAL A 25 -33.72 -31.62 11.06
CA VAL A 25 -34.27 -31.50 9.71
C VAL A 25 -35.55 -30.65 9.73
N ILE A 26 -36.42 -30.80 10.72
CA ILE A 26 -37.62 -29.96 10.89
C ILE A 26 -37.23 -28.51 11.19
N LEU A 27 -36.22 -28.27 12.03
CA LEU A 27 -35.69 -26.92 12.29
C LEU A 27 -35.07 -26.30 11.03
N LEU A 28 -34.33 -27.06 10.23
CA LEU A 28 -33.79 -26.61 8.95
C LEU A 28 -34.88 -26.33 7.92
N ILE A 29 -35.92 -27.16 7.86
CA ILE A 29 -37.10 -26.93 7.00
C ILE A 29 -37.87 -25.71 7.48
N LEU A 30 -38.05 -25.50 8.78
CA LEU A 30 -38.69 -24.31 9.33
C LEU A 30 -37.86 -23.04 9.09
N HIS A 31 -36.52 -23.13 9.19
CA HIS A 31 -35.62 -22.03 8.86
C HIS A 31 -35.65 -21.72 7.36
N PHE A 32 -35.67 -22.75 6.51
CA PHE A 32 -35.79 -22.62 5.06
C PHE A 32 -37.17 -22.09 4.66
N MET A 33 -38.25 -22.50 5.33
CA MET A 33 -39.60 -21.95 5.14
C MET A 33 -39.74 -20.52 5.65
N LYS A 34 -39.02 -20.14 6.71
CA LYS A 34 -38.94 -18.75 7.18
C LYS A 34 -38.16 -17.88 6.18
N ALA A 35 -37.05 -18.40 5.64
CA ALA A 35 -36.29 -17.76 4.56
C ALA A 35 -37.12 -17.65 3.27
N LEU A 36 -37.90 -18.68 2.91
CA LEU A 36 -38.84 -18.65 1.79
C LEU A 36 -40.02 -17.72 2.03
N ARG A 37 -40.51 -17.56 3.27
CA ARG A 37 -41.53 -16.57 3.62
C ARG A 37 -40.98 -15.15 3.54
N ILE A 38 -39.74 -14.92 3.98
CA ILE A 38 -39.06 -13.62 3.83
C ILE A 38 -38.78 -13.34 2.36
N HIS A 39 -38.34 -14.32 1.58
CA HIS A 39 -38.11 -14.20 0.14
C HIS A 39 -39.42 -14.02 -0.65
N ARG A 40 -40.51 -14.69 -0.25
CA ARG A 40 -41.84 -14.48 -0.82
C ARG A 40 -42.46 -13.16 -0.37
N ALA A 41 -42.21 -12.69 0.86
CA ALA A 41 -42.63 -11.37 1.30
C ALA A 41 -41.86 -10.27 0.57
N TYR A 42 -40.56 -10.47 0.34
CA TYR A 42 -39.72 -9.62 -0.51
C TYR A 42 -40.21 -9.60 -1.96
N ASN A 43 -40.54 -10.76 -2.55
CA ASN A 43 -41.08 -10.84 -3.91
C ASN A 43 -42.53 -10.36 -4.02
N LYS A 44 -43.33 -10.46 -2.95
CA LYS A 44 -44.72 -9.96 -2.89
C LYS A 44 -44.75 -8.45 -2.69
N ALA A 45 -43.82 -7.88 -1.91
CA ALA A 45 -43.55 -6.45 -1.88
C ALA A 45 -43.12 -5.93 -3.26
N LYS A 46 -42.26 -6.69 -3.97
CA LYS A 46 -41.84 -6.40 -5.34
C LYS A 46 -42.94 -6.59 -6.40
N ALA A 47 -44.03 -7.30 -6.08
CA ALA A 47 -45.16 -7.55 -6.99
C ALA A 47 -46.40 -6.69 -6.72
N GLN A 48 -46.48 -6.03 -5.56
CA GLN A 48 -47.54 -5.06 -5.23
C GLN A 48 -47.18 -3.61 -5.53
N GLU A 49 -45.91 -3.31 -5.82
CA GLU A 49 -45.48 -2.05 -6.43
C GLU A 49 -45.30 -2.25 -7.94
N GLY A 50 -46.41 -2.37 -8.65
CA GLY A 50 -46.43 -2.18 -10.10
C GLY A 50 -46.59 -0.70 -10.45
N ILE A 51 -45.85 -0.25 -11.48
CA ILE A 51 -45.94 1.04 -12.20
C ILE A 51 -44.96 2.10 -11.62
N HIS A 52 -43.89 2.57 -12.29
CA HIS A 52 -43.51 2.62 -13.70
C HIS A 52 -42.15 1.93 -13.95
N ILE A 53 -42.07 1.10 -15.00
CA ILE A 53 -40.79 0.78 -15.62
C ILE A 53 -40.34 2.07 -16.33
N ALA A 54 -39.51 2.86 -15.66
CA ALA A 54 -38.62 3.78 -16.36
C ALA A 54 -37.77 2.93 -17.32
N GLU A 55 -37.62 3.39 -18.56
CA GLU A 55 -36.75 2.74 -19.55
C GLU A 55 -35.43 2.31 -18.87
N ASN A 56 -35.03 1.05 -19.09
CA ASN A 56 -33.83 0.47 -18.51
C ASN A 56 -32.65 1.45 -18.69
N PRO A 57 -31.98 1.94 -17.62
CA PRO A 57 -30.89 2.93 -17.71
C PRO A 57 -29.75 2.47 -18.63
N THR A 58 -29.60 1.15 -18.79
CA THR A 58 -28.68 0.49 -19.71
C THR A 58 -28.98 0.79 -21.18
N ILE A 59 -30.25 0.97 -21.54
CA ILE A 59 -30.72 1.30 -22.90
C ILE A 59 -30.56 2.80 -23.16
N LEU A 60 -30.78 3.67 -22.16
CA LEU A 60 -30.57 5.13 -22.30
C LEU A 60 -29.09 5.50 -22.46
N LEU A 61 -28.18 4.85 -21.70
CA LEU A 61 -26.74 5.07 -21.87
C LEU A 61 -26.17 4.45 -23.16
N ALA A 62 -26.74 3.32 -23.61
CA ALA A 62 -26.41 2.71 -24.90
C ALA A 62 -26.90 3.59 -26.06
N LYS A 63 -28.11 4.15 -26.00
CA LYS A 63 -28.63 5.13 -26.98
C LYS A 63 -27.80 6.41 -27.03
N ALA A 64 -27.31 6.91 -25.89
CA ALA A 64 -26.41 8.06 -25.83
C ALA A 64 -25.04 7.79 -26.49
N THR A 65 -24.59 6.52 -26.50
CA THR A 65 -23.31 6.08 -27.07
C THR A 65 -23.44 5.48 -28.49
N GLU A 66 -24.63 5.25 -29.02
CA GLU A 66 -24.84 4.71 -30.38
C GLU A 66 -24.74 5.77 -31.50
N SER A 67 -24.62 7.06 -31.17
CA SER A 67 -24.60 8.17 -32.16
C SER A 67 -23.20 8.65 -32.58
N TYR A 68 -22.15 7.83 -32.47
CA TYR A 68 -20.79 8.27 -32.83
C TYR A 68 -20.56 8.36 -34.34
N GLY A 69 -20.29 9.57 -34.80
CA GLY A 69 -19.60 9.85 -36.06
C GLY A 69 -18.10 9.57 -35.95
N ARG A 70 -17.48 9.26 -37.10
CA ARG A 70 -16.05 8.94 -37.25
C ARG A 70 -15.13 9.99 -36.61
N LYS A 71 -14.03 9.50 -36.00
CA LYS A 71 -12.81 10.24 -35.64
C LYS A 71 -12.53 11.37 -36.64
N THR A 72 -12.50 12.59 -36.15
CA THR A 72 -11.74 13.68 -36.79
C THR A 72 -10.47 13.87 -35.96
N ASP A 73 -9.32 14.12 -36.60
CA ASP A 73 -8.03 14.39 -35.94
C ASP A 73 -8.01 15.73 -35.15
N LYS A 74 -9.19 16.24 -34.77
CA LYS A 74 -9.37 17.50 -34.06
C LYS A 74 -9.24 17.29 -32.56
N LEU A 75 -8.67 18.29 -31.89
CA LEU A 75 -8.59 18.31 -30.44
C LEU A 75 -9.99 18.47 -29.85
N GLU A 76 -10.44 17.52 -29.03
CA GLU A 76 -11.72 17.59 -28.34
C GLU A 76 -11.56 17.99 -26.86
N ILE A 77 -12.34 18.99 -26.43
CA ILE A 77 -12.44 19.43 -25.02
C ILE A 77 -13.85 19.16 -24.51
N ALA A 78 -13.96 18.39 -23.43
CA ALA A 78 -15.21 18.14 -22.76
C ALA A 78 -15.47 19.19 -21.66
N LEU A 79 -16.57 19.92 -21.77
CA LEU A 79 -17.05 20.81 -20.71
C LEU A 79 -18.09 20.07 -19.88
N VAL A 80 -17.83 19.84 -18.59
CA VAL A 80 -18.68 18.99 -17.75
C VAL A 80 -19.34 19.82 -16.64
N CYS A 81 -20.68 19.80 -16.61
CA CYS A 81 -21.48 20.47 -15.58
C CYS A 81 -22.42 19.47 -14.90
N SER A 82 -22.43 19.50 -13.56
CA SER A 82 -23.43 18.79 -12.74
C SER A 82 -24.57 19.74 -12.43
N ALA A 83 -25.74 19.56 -13.04
CA ALA A 83 -26.88 20.43 -12.81
C ALA A 83 -27.62 20.09 -11.48
N SER A 84 -26.88 20.01 -10.37
CA SER A 84 -27.39 19.64 -9.04
C SER A 84 -28.40 20.63 -8.46
N ASN A 85 -28.35 21.90 -8.88
CA ASN A 85 -29.27 22.95 -8.41
C ASN A 85 -30.63 23.00 -9.14
N LEU A 86 -30.88 22.11 -10.12
CA LEU A 86 -32.20 22.00 -10.79
C LEU A 86 -33.35 21.65 -9.81
N HIS A 87 -33.04 21.13 -8.63
CA HIS A 87 -34.04 20.78 -7.60
C HIS A 87 -34.35 21.88 -6.57
N LYS A 88 -33.64 23.02 -6.57
CA LYS A 88 -33.84 24.10 -5.58
C LYS A 88 -34.83 25.20 -6.05
N GLY A 89 -35.78 24.85 -6.92
CA GLY A 89 -36.83 25.77 -7.37
C GLY A 89 -36.37 26.89 -8.32
N LYS A 90 -35.16 26.80 -8.88
CA LYS A 90 -34.69 27.70 -9.95
C LYS A 90 -35.07 27.13 -11.31
N THR A 91 -35.52 27.97 -12.24
CA THR A 91 -35.73 27.55 -13.64
C THR A 91 -34.36 27.44 -14.34
N VAL A 92 -34.22 26.53 -15.31
CA VAL A 92 -32.93 26.23 -15.98
C VAL A 92 -32.27 27.49 -16.53
N GLU A 93 -33.07 28.42 -17.03
CA GLU A 93 -32.66 29.69 -17.62
C GLU A 93 -32.00 30.65 -16.60
N THR A 94 -32.26 30.47 -15.31
CA THR A 94 -31.74 31.34 -14.23
C THR A 94 -30.42 30.86 -13.63
N ILE A 95 -29.91 29.71 -14.08
CA ILE A 95 -28.63 29.17 -13.62
C ILE A 95 -27.49 29.93 -14.34
N PRO A 96 -26.49 30.46 -13.62
CA PRO A 96 -25.39 31.25 -14.20
C PRO A 96 -24.68 30.57 -15.38
N PHE A 97 -24.54 29.25 -15.34
CA PHE A 97 -24.01 28.46 -16.45
C PHE A 97 -24.78 28.69 -17.76
N PHE A 98 -26.11 28.54 -17.75
CA PHE A 98 -26.94 28.67 -18.95
C PHE A 98 -27.15 30.13 -19.38
N GLN A 99 -27.18 31.06 -18.41
CA GLN A 99 -27.44 32.48 -18.68
C GLN A 99 -26.20 33.21 -19.21
N ASN A 100 -25.05 33.00 -18.58
CA ASN A 100 -23.88 33.85 -18.75
C ASN A 100 -22.66 33.08 -19.29
N PHE A 101 -22.39 31.88 -18.78
CA PHE A 101 -21.22 31.11 -19.19
C PHE A 101 -21.29 30.72 -20.66
N LEU A 102 -22.41 30.12 -21.12
CA LEU A 102 -22.58 29.69 -22.51
C LEU A 102 -22.38 30.82 -23.52
N THR A 103 -22.92 32.01 -23.21
CA THR A 103 -22.75 33.21 -24.03
C THR A 103 -21.28 33.66 -24.08
N SER A 104 -20.62 33.77 -22.92
CA SER A 104 -19.21 34.15 -22.84
C SER A 104 -18.27 33.11 -23.49
N PHE A 105 -18.63 31.83 -23.45
CA PHE A 105 -17.90 30.77 -24.10
C PHE A 105 -17.88 30.97 -25.62
N CYS A 106 -19.01 31.34 -26.22
CA CYS A 106 -19.08 31.59 -27.65
C CYS A 106 -18.23 32.77 -28.14
N GLU A 107 -17.96 33.74 -27.27
CA GLU A 107 -17.08 34.87 -27.56
C GLU A 107 -15.60 34.51 -27.38
N THR A 108 -15.28 33.44 -26.64
CA THR A 108 -13.90 33.13 -26.19
C THR A 108 -13.40 31.75 -26.62
N ALA A 109 -14.23 30.93 -27.27
CA ALA A 109 -13.84 29.64 -27.81
C ALA A 109 -12.81 29.79 -28.95
N SER A 110 -11.93 28.81 -29.08
CA SER A 110 -10.83 28.85 -30.03
C SER A 110 -11.16 28.09 -31.31
N LEU A 111 -10.74 28.63 -32.46
CA LEU A 111 -10.94 27.99 -33.77
C LEU A 111 -10.11 26.70 -33.89
N GLY A 112 -10.65 25.70 -34.60
CA GLY A 112 -9.95 24.43 -34.87
C GLY A 112 -10.00 23.41 -33.72
N ILE A 113 -10.69 23.72 -32.63
CA ILE A 113 -10.96 22.82 -31.50
C ILE A 113 -12.43 22.42 -31.53
N THR A 114 -12.70 21.13 -31.29
CA THR A 114 -14.06 20.62 -31.11
C THR A 114 -14.39 20.66 -29.62
N TYR A 115 -15.53 21.23 -29.28
CA TYR A 115 -15.99 21.30 -27.89
C TYR A 115 -17.27 20.50 -27.73
N THR A 116 -17.31 19.64 -26.71
CA THR A 116 -18.53 18.90 -26.39
C THR A 116 -18.94 19.23 -24.96
N ILE A 117 -20.12 19.82 -24.79
CA ILE A 117 -20.70 20.13 -23.49
C ILE A 117 -21.46 18.92 -22.98
N TYR A 118 -20.99 18.33 -21.90
CA TYR A 118 -21.64 17.24 -21.20
C TYR A 118 -22.38 17.76 -19.97
N ILE A 119 -23.68 17.48 -19.89
CA ILE A 119 -24.55 17.93 -18.80
C ILE A 119 -25.16 16.72 -18.10
N ALA A 120 -24.98 16.67 -16.79
CA ALA A 120 -25.64 15.69 -15.92
C ALA A 120 -27.08 16.13 -15.64
N GLU A 121 -28.06 15.30 -15.99
CA GLU A 121 -29.48 15.60 -15.72
C GLU A 121 -30.13 14.54 -14.84
N GLN A 122 -30.81 14.94 -13.76
CA GLN A 122 -31.61 14.02 -12.96
C GLN A 122 -32.98 13.78 -13.63
N ASN A 123 -33.30 12.51 -13.89
CA ASN A 123 -34.63 12.02 -14.32
C ASN A 123 -35.17 12.51 -15.68
N GLY A 124 -34.37 13.19 -16.51
CA GLY A 124 -34.76 13.54 -17.91
C GLY A 124 -35.91 14.55 -18.03
N THR A 125 -36.30 15.21 -16.94
CA THR A 125 -37.48 16.08 -16.87
C THR A 125 -37.31 17.44 -17.54
N VAL A 126 -36.07 17.87 -17.76
CA VAL A 126 -35.69 19.16 -18.37
C VAL A 126 -34.81 19.00 -19.61
N HIS A 127 -34.62 17.78 -20.12
CA HIS A 127 -33.77 17.44 -21.26
C HIS A 127 -34.04 18.31 -22.49
N GLU A 128 -35.31 18.44 -22.88
CA GLU A 128 -35.70 19.24 -24.04
C GLU A 128 -35.52 20.75 -23.76
N ILE A 129 -35.76 21.21 -22.54
CA ILE A 129 -35.51 22.61 -22.14
C ILE A 129 -34.01 22.95 -22.25
N ILE A 130 -33.14 22.07 -21.76
CA ILE A 130 -31.68 22.23 -21.85
C ILE A 130 -31.23 22.29 -23.32
N LYS A 131 -31.76 21.40 -24.17
CA LYS A 131 -31.48 21.44 -25.61
C LYS A 131 -31.96 22.73 -26.26
N ASP A 132 -33.17 23.18 -25.96
CA ASP A 132 -33.73 24.40 -26.53
C ASP A 132 -32.91 25.63 -26.12
N ILE A 133 -32.52 25.73 -24.84
CA ILE A 133 -31.63 26.80 -24.34
C ILE A 133 -30.26 26.73 -25.05
N PHE A 134 -29.68 25.53 -25.16
CA PHE A 134 -28.41 25.36 -25.87
C PHE A 134 -28.53 25.77 -27.35
N HIS A 135 -29.54 25.29 -28.06
CA HIS A 135 -29.76 25.63 -29.47
C HIS A 135 -30.02 27.13 -29.66
N SER A 136 -30.74 27.77 -28.74
CA SER A 136 -30.97 29.22 -28.77
C SER A 136 -29.66 30.00 -28.59
N ASN A 137 -28.88 29.69 -27.54
CA ASN A 137 -27.61 30.36 -27.24
C ASN A 137 -26.52 30.09 -28.28
N PHE A 138 -26.50 28.90 -28.88
CA PHE A 138 -25.44 28.47 -29.81
C PHE A 138 -25.82 28.59 -31.29
N LYS A 139 -26.99 29.13 -31.63
CA LYS A 139 -27.45 29.25 -33.04
C LYS A 139 -26.45 30.00 -33.93
N ASP A 140 -25.80 31.03 -33.40
CA ASP A 140 -24.78 31.80 -34.12
C ASP A 140 -23.36 31.31 -33.86
N CYS A 141 -23.10 30.78 -32.66
CA CYS A 141 -21.82 30.23 -32.24
C CYS A 141 -21.40 28.97 -33.01
N SER A 142 -22.36 28.07 -33.28
CA SER A 142 -22.17 26.83 -34.05
C SER A 142 -21.85 27.06 -35.53
N LYS A 143 -22.01 28.28 -36.05
CA LYS A 143 -21.56 28.65 -37.40
C LYS A 143 -20.05 28.88 -37.47
N THR A 144 -19.43 29.19 -36.33
CA THR A 144 -18.01 29.56 -36.22
C THR A 144 -17.18 28.44 -35.61
N PHE A 145 -17.75 27.68 -34.66
CA PHE A 145 -17.07 26.64 -33.90
C PHE A 145 -17.79 25.30 -33.96
N ASP A 146 -17.02 24.22 -33.86
CA ASP A 146 -17.53 22.85 -33.80
C ASP A 146 -17.91 22.52 -32.34
N VAL A 147 -19.16 22.82 -31.96
CA VAL A 147 -19.67 22.66 -30.59
C VAL A 147 -20.87 21.72 -30.55
N GLY A 148 -20.78 20.68 -29.73
CA GLY A 148 -21.85 19.73 -29.47
C GLY A 148 -22.37 19.77 -28.03
N ILE A 149 -23.58 19.26 -27.81
CA ILE A 149 -24.13 19.00 -26.49
C ILE A 149 -24.45 17.51 -26.31
N ARG A 150 -24.20 17.00 -25.11
CA ARG A 150 -24.48 15.64 -24.66
C ARG A 150 -25.11 15.70 -23.27
N ILE A 151 -26.40 15.42 -23.20
CA ILE A 151 -27.11 15.31 -21.92
C ILE A 151 -27.06 13.85 -21.51
N VAL A 152 -26.52 13.60 -20.32
CA VAL A 152 -26.37 12.26 -19.76
C VAL A 152 -27.32 12.14 -18.57
N PRO A 153 -28.24 11.16 -18.57
CA PRO A 153 -29.09 10.91 -17.42
C PRO A 153 -28.19 10.50 -16.23
N ASN A 154 -28.36 11.18 -15.11
CA ASN A 154 -27.72 10.85 -13.85
C ASN A 154 -28.49 9.70 -13.21
N ILE A 155 -27.89 8.51 -13.19
CA ILE A 155 -28.59 7.24 -12.94
C ILE A 155 -28.60 6.84 -11.46
N ASP A 156 -27.74 7.44 -10.61
CA ASP A 156 -27.55 6.95 -9.23
C ASP A 156 -27.87 8.03 -8.18
N ASN A 157 -29.15 8.11 -7.81
CA ASN A 157 -29.68 9.06 -6.83
C ASN A 157 -29.70 8.53 -5.39
N GLN A 158 -29.12 7.35 -5.09
CA GLN A 158 -29.30 6.74 -3.76
C GLN A 158 -28.04 6.56 -2.92
N ARG A 159 -26.81 6.62 -3.46
CA ARG A 159 -25.59 6.57 -2.65
C ARG A 159 -24.43 7.32 -3.33
N HIS A 160 -24.06 8.47 -2.77
CA HIS A 160 -22.83 9.24 -3.06
C HIS A 160 -22.82 9.90 -4.46
N GLY A 161 -23.22 11.18 -4.55
CA GLY A 161 -23.38 11.86 -5.84
C GLY A 161 -22.09 12.12 -6.64
N GLY A 162 -20.90 11.77 -6.11
CA GLY A 162 -19.63 11.91 -6.85
C GLY A 162 -19.54 10.98 -8.06
N ARG A 163 -20.39 9.95 -8.07
CA ARG A 163 -20.49 8.94 -9.13
C ARG A 163 -21.09 9.50 -10.43
N GLY A 164 -22.07 10.40 -10.35
CA GLY A 164 -22.69 10.98 -11.54
C GLY A 164 -21.70 11.83 -12.34
N LEU A 165 -20.87 12.64 -11.65
CA LEU A 165 -19.82 13.44 -12.28
C LEU A 165 -18.72 12.56 -12.88
N ASN A 166 -18.31 11.51 -12.16
CA ASN A 166 -17.37 10.50 -12.63
C ASN A 166 -17.83 9.81 -13.92
N ASP A 167 -19.09 9.37 -13.98
CA ASP A 167 -19.64 8.67 -15.15
C ASP A 167 -19.60 9.54 -16.41
N ILE A 168 -19.94 10.82 -16.27
CA ILE A 168 -19.98 11.76 -17.40
C ILE A 168 -18.58 12.07 -17.91
N MET A 169 -17.64 12.29 -16.99
CA MET A 169 -16.23 12.48 -17.35
C MET A 169 -15.64 11.21 -17.98
N TYR A 170 -16.05 10.03 -17.53
CA TYR A 170 -15.65 8.77 -18.15
C TYR A 170 -16.23 8.62 -19.56
N ILE A 171 -17.49 9.00 -19.79
CA ILE A 171 -18.09 9.03 -21.13
C ILE A 171 -17.31 9.98 -22.04
N ALA A 172 -17.02 11.20 -21.60
CA ALA A 172 -16.19 12.14 -22.35
C ALA A 172 -14.82 11.55 -22.73
N TYR A 173 -14.17 10.84 -21.79
CA TYR A 173 -12.91 10.16 -22.03
C TYR A 173 -13.01 9.01 -23.06
N LEU A 174 -14.12 8.27 -23.04
CA LEU A 174 -14.42 7.21 -24.02
C LEU A 174 -14.73 7.80 -25.41
N SER A 175 -15.33 8.99 -25.49
CA SER A 175 -15.59 9.71 -26.75
C SER A 175 -14.32 10.16 -27.47
N GLY A 176 -13.19 10.22 -26.75
CA GLY A 176 -11.91 10.69 -27.30
C GLY A 176 -11.48 12.07 -26.81
N ALA A 177 -12.19 12.69 -25.86
CA ALA A 177 -11.82 13.98 -25.28
C ALA A 177 -10.38 13.93 -24.73
N SER A 178 -9.56 14.88 -25.20
CA SER A 178 -8.16 15.00 -24.77
C SER A 178 -8.04 15.82 -23.49
N TYR A 179 -8.91 16.81 -23.31
CA TYR A 179 -9.00 17.58 -22.07
C TYR A 179 -10.43 17.60 -21.53
N ILE A 180 -10.55 17.70 -20.21
CA ILE A 180 -11.82 17.78 -19.49
C ILE A 180 -11.78 19.03 -18.62
N TYR A 181 -12.77 19.90 -18.80
CA TYR A 181 -12.99 21.09 -17.98
C TYR A 181 -14.24 20.86 -17.12
N LYS A 182 -14.05 20.69 -15.81
CA LYS A 182 -15.17 20.68 -14.84
C LYS A 182 -15.56 22.12 -14.54
N ILE A 183 -16.83 22.44 -14.74
CA ILE A 183 -17.41 23.78 -14.56
C ILE A 183 -18.47 23.70 -13.46
N THR A 184 -18.44 24.64 -12.53
CA THR A 184 -19.47 24.77 -11.48
C THR A 184 -20.70 25.49 -12.00
N ASP A 185 -21.87 25.18 -11.46
CA ASP A 185 -23.13 25.79 -11.89
C ASP A 185 -23.26 27.27 -11.45
N ASN A 186 -22.48 27.70 -10.46
CA ASN A 186 -22.35 29.07 -10.00
C ASN A 186 -21.37 29.92 -10.83
N GLN A 187 -20.66 29.35 -11.80
CA GLN A 187 -19.68 30.07 -12.59
C GLN A 187 -20.36 31.02 -13.60
N THR A 188 -20.00 32.30 -13.53
CA THR A 188 -20.73 33.37 -14.21
C THR A 188 -20.14 33.76 -15.58
N PHE A 189 -18.83 34.01 -15.73
CA PHE A 189 -18.28 34.49 -17.01
C PHE A 189 -16.85 34.00 -17.26
N LEU A 190 -16.54 33.59 -18.49
CA LEU A 190 -15.18 33.54 -19.03
C LEU A 190 -14.72 34.96 -19.39
N SER A 191 -13.50 35.34 -19.01
CA SER A 191 -12.97 36.67 -19.32
C SER A 191 -12.79 36.83 -20.84
N THR A 192 -13.45 37.83 -21.41
CA THR A 192 -13.48 38.13 -22.85
C THR A 192 -12.14 38.57 -23.45
N SER A 193 -11.09 38.72 -22.64
CA SER A 193 -9.77 39.22 -23.07
C SER A 193 -8.68 38.13 -23.21
N GLN A 194 -9.02 36.85 -23.00
CA GLN A 194 -8.01 35.79 -22.94
C GLN A 194 -8.39 34.57 -23.81
N ASN A 195 -7.45 34.16 -24.67
CA ASN A 195 -7.47 32.87 -25.40
C ASN A 195 -7.26 31.72 -24.40
N TRP A 196 -8.27 31.48 -23.56
CA TRP A 196 -8.15 30.63 -22.38
C TRP A 196 -7.81 29.18 -22.73
N THR A 197 -8.34 28.68 -23.85
CA THR A 197 -8.10 27.31 -24.29
C THR A 197 -6.61 27.08 -24.54
N GLU A 198 -5.97 27.97 -25.28
CA GLU A 198 -4.55 27.94 -25.58
C GLU A 198 -3.71 28.09 -24.33
N VAL A 199 -4.11 28.98 -23.41
CA VAL A 199 -3.40 29.17 -22.13
C VAL A 199 -3.40 27.88 -21.32
N TYR A 200 -4.55 27.25 -21.14
CA TYR A 200 -4.68 26.03 -20.35
C TYR A 200 -3.95 24.84 -20.99
N ILE A 201 -4.12 24.67 -22.31
CA ILE A 201 -3.40 23.63 -23.07
C ILE A 201 -1.89 23.83 -22.98
N LYS A 202 -1.41 25.06 -23.21
CA LYS A 202 0.02 25.39 -23.19
C LYS A 202 0.61 25.15 -21.81
N GLU A 203 -0.11 25.52 -20.76
CA GLU A 203 0.33 25.28 -19.39
C GLU A 203 0.51 23.78 -19.10
N LEU A 204 -0.45 22.93 -19.47
CA LEU A 204 -0.28 21.48 -19.29
C LEU A 204 0.83 20.91 -20.20
N ARG A 205 0.89 21.32 -21.47
CA ARG A 205 1.90 20.84 -22.44
C ARG A 205 3.33 21.18 -22.08
N ASN A 206 3.57 22.33 -21.48
CA ASN A 206 4.90 22.78 -21.09
C ASN A 206 5.44 22.02 -19.87
N ARG A 207 4.63 21.19 -19.21
CA ARG A 207 5.07 20.35 -18.10
C ARG A 207 5.99 19.23 -18.63
N LYS A 208 7.08 18.98 -17.90
CA LYS A 208 8.07 17.95 -18.23
C LYS A 208 7.46 16.53 -18.31
N ASP A 209 6.36 16.29 -17.59
CA ASP A 209 5.76 14.97 -17.43
C ASP A 209 4.59 14.70 -18.39
N LYS A 210 4.65 15.21 -19.64
CA LYS A 210 3.67 14.94 -20.72
C LYS A 210 2.22 15.25 -20.32
N GLU A 211 1.93 16.51 -20.04
CA GLU A 211 0.55 17.00 -19.78
C GLU A 211 -0.10 16.49 -18.50
N VAL A 212 0.67 15.87 -17.60
CA VAL A 212 0.20 15.48 -16.26
C VAL A 212 0.08 16.72 -15.36
N GLY A 213 -1.14 17.05 -14.96
CA GLY A 213 -1.42 18.11 -13.99
C GLY A 213 -2.87 18.56 -14.02
N ILE A 214 -3.16 19.57 -13.19
CA ILE A 214 -4.46 20.20 -13.05
C ILE A 214 -4.30 21.72 -13.01
N ILE A 215 -5.20 22.42 -13.70
CA ILE A 215 -5.31 23.88 -13.65
C ILE A 215 -6.59 24.22 -12.92
N PHE A 216 -6.47 24.96 -11.82
CA PHE A 216 -7.61 25.51 -11.10
C PHE A 216 -7.95 26.90 -11.60
N ASP A 217 -9.24 27.19 -11.59
CA ASP A 217 -9.81 28.48 -11.95
C ASP A 217 -10.46 29.10 -10.71
N CYS A 218 -9.64 29.61 -9.77
CA CYS A 218 -10.12 30.31 -8.58
C CYS A 218 -9.28 31.56 -8.28
N LYS A 219 -9.95 32.72 -8.13
CA LYS A 219 -9.30 34.01 -7.82
C LYS A 219 -8.83 34.15 -6.37
N GLN A 220 -9.32 33.33 -5.45
CA GLN A 220 -8.98 33.37 -4.03
C GLN A 220 -7.86 32.36 -3.69
N GLU A 221 -7.29 32.48 -2.48
CA GLU A 221 -6.45 31.40 -1.94
C GLU A 221 -7.25 30.10 -1.91
N PHE A 222 -6.66 29.01 -2.43
CA PHE A 222 -7.29 27.71 -2.66
C PHE A 222 -8.23 27.25 -1.53
N ARG A 223 -7.80 27.40 -0.26
CA ARG A 223 -8.58 26.95 0.92
C ARG A 223 -9.86 27.74 1.18
N LYS A 224 -10.12 28.79 0.41
CA LYS A 224 -11.29 29.66 0.54
C LYS A 224 -12.33 29.42 -0.57
N CYS A 225 -12.01 28.61 -1.58
CA CYS A 225 -12.94 28.29 -2.68
C CYS A 225 -13.89 27.16 -2.25
N GLN A 226 -15.21 27.40 -2.22
CA GLN A 226 -16.20 26.37 -1.81
C GLN A 226 -16.48 25.32 -2.89
N GLU A 227 -16.50 25.71 -4.16
CA GLU A 227 -16.70 24.82 -5.32
C GLU A 227 -15.72 25.25 -6.42
N MET A 228 -14.99 24.29 -7.00
CA MET A 228 -13.88 24.61 -7.89
C MET A 228 -14.12 24.11 -9.31
N SER A 229 -13.89 25.00 -10.27
CA SER A 229 -13.73 24.63 -11.67
C SER A 229 -12.26 24.33 -11.94
N TYR A 230 -12.01 23.28 -12.71
CA TYR A 230 -10.65 22.86 -13.00
C TYR A 230 -10.54 22.15 -14.35
N PHE A 231 -9.35 22.22 -14.93
CA PHE A 231 -9.02 21.68 -16.24
C PHE A 231 -7.93 20.61 -16.11
N ILE A 232 -8.20 19.43 -16.66
CA ILE A 232 -7.29 18.27 -16.65
C ILE A 232 -7.13 17.69 -18.05
N HIS A 233 -6.02 17.01 -18.28
CA HIS A 233 -5.79 16.21 -19.48
C HIS A 233 -6.25 14.75 -19.29
N LYS A 234 -6.52 14.02 -20.38
CA LYS A 234 -6.95 12.61 -20.37
C LYS A 234 -5.97 11.68 -19.65
N THR A 235 -4.72 12.11 -19.48
CA THR A 235 -3.71 11.38 -18.68
C THR A 235 -4.16 11.14 -17.25
N HIS A 236 -5.00 12.01 -16.65
CA HIS A 236 -5.59 11.74 -15.34
C HIS A 236 -6.36 10.40 -15.34
N MET A 237 -7.21 10.20 -16.36
CA MET A 237 -7.99 8.98 -16.52
C MET A 237 -7.10 7.79 -16.85
N ASP A 238 -6.04 7.99 -17.63
CA ASP A 238 -5.05 6.94 -17.92
C ASP A 238 -4.32 6.45 -16.66
N ILE A 239 -4.11 7.32 -15.67
CA ILE A 239 -3.46 6.98 -14.41
C ILE A 239 -4.45 6.30 -13.47
N PHE A 240 -5.58 6.95 -13.18
CA PHE A 240 -6.46 6.57 -12.07
C PHE A 240 -7.64 5.70 -12.49
N GLY A 241 -8.02 5.69 -13.76
CA GLY A 241 -9.18 4.94 -14.29
C GLY A 241 -10.54 5.61 -14.04
N SER A 242 -10.60 6.57 -13.12
CA SER A 242 -11.74 7.44 -12.85
C SER A 242 -11.23 8.85 -12.51
N VAL A 243 -12.11 9.86 -12.53
CA VAL A 243 -11.70 11.21 -12.10
C VAL A 243 -11.61 11.28 -10.58
N PHE A 244 -12.49 10.57 -9.88
CA PHE A 244 -12.47 10.50 -8.42
C PHE A 244 -12.56 9.06 -7.93
N PRO A 245 -12.05 8.76 -6.72
CA PRO A 245 -12.23 7.45 -6.10
C PRO A 245 -13.72 7.12 -5.92
N PRO A 246 -14.16 5.86 -6.14
CA PRO A 246 -15.58 5.48 -6.07
C PRO A 246 -16.28 5.72 -4.72
N ASP A 247 -15.48 5.84 -3.65
CA ASP A 247 -15.92 5.95 -2.25
C ASP A 247 -15.88 7.38 -1.72
N ILE A 248 -15.47 8.36 -2.53
CA ILE A 248 -15.40 9.76 -2.10
C ILE A 248 -16.77 10.44 -2.17
N MET A 249 -17.05 11.29 -1.18
CA MET A 249 -18.26 12.11 -1.15
C MET A 249 -18.14 13.34 -2.05
N ASP A 250 -19.27 13.81 -2.60
CA ASP A 250 -19.31 15.00 -3.47
C ASP A 250 -18.64 16.23 -2.88
N SER A 251 -18.88 16.52 -1.60
CA SER A 251 -18.33 17.72 -0.97
C SER A 251 -16.80 17.72 -0.90
N ASP A 252 -16.18 16.57 -1.16
CA ASP A 252 -14.77 16.31 -0.89
C ASP A 252 -13.96 16.09 -2.19
N VAL A 253 -14.62 15.92 -3.34
CA VAL A 253 -13.97 15.63 -4.65
C VAL A 253 -12.98 16.71 -5.07
N ASP A 254 -13.37 17.98 -4.89
CA ASP A 254 -12.60 19.15 -5.29
C ASP A 254 -11.34 19.32 -4.41
N HIS A 255 -11.44 18.98 -3.11
CA HIS A 255 -10.31 19.03 -2.18
C HIS A 255 -9.32 17.88 -2.43
N TRP A 256 -9.83 16.67 -2.67
CA TRP A 256 -8.99 15.50 -2.94
C TRP A 256 -8.15 15.68 -4.22
N ILE A 257 -8.76 16.14 -5.31
CA ILE A 257 -8.03 16.26 -6.59
C ILE A 257 -6.94 17.33 -6.52
N TYR A 258 -7.14 18.39 -5.73
CA TYR A 258 -6.07 19.35 -5.44
C TYR A 258 -4.94 18.74 -4.63
N ASP A 259 -5.25 18.13 -3.48
CA ASP A 259 -4.24 17.57 -2.58
C ASP A 259 -3.41 16.46 -3.26
N LEU A 260 -4.03 15.74 -4.21
CA LEU A 260 -3.37 14.74 -5.05
C LEU A 260 -2.26 15.35 -5.91
N TYR A 261 -2.54 16.46 -6.60
CA TYR A 261 -1.59 17.08 -7.53
C TYR A 261 -0.67 18.12 -6.87
N TYR A 262 -1.04 18.66 -5.71
CA TYR A 262 -0.27 19.71 -5.04
C TYR A 262 1.07 19.19 -4.46
N PRO A 263 2.15 20.00 -4.47
CA PRO A 263 2.30 21.30 -5.15
C PRO A 263 2.82 21.18 -6.59
N ASN A 264 3.35 20.02 -6.96
CA ASN A 264 4.20 19.87 -8.15
C ASN A 264 3.40 19.87 -9.47
N TYR A 265 2.13 19.48 -9.41
CA TYR A 265 1.29 19.25 -10.59
C TYR A 265 0.06 20.18 -10.66
N THR A 266 0.03 21.23 -9.85
CA THR A 266 -1.07 22.21 -9.80
C THR A 266 -0.64 23.55 -10.41
N SER A 267 -1.52 24.18 -11.17
CA SER A 267 -1.43 25.60 -11.54
C SER A 267 -2.73 26.31 -11.15
N ASN A 268 -2.66 27.59 -10.77
CA ASN A 268 -3.85 28.40 -10.55
C ASN A 268 -3.85 29.55 -11.57
N ILE A 269 -4.77 29.50 -12.53
CA ILE A 269 -4.88 30.48 -13.61
C ILE A 269 -6.35 30.94 -13.65
N PRO A 270 -6.73 31.94 -12.85
CA PRO A 270 -8.11 32.39 -12.82
C PRO A 270 -8.47 33.16 -14.10
N ILE A 271 -9.32 32.55 -14.93
CA ILE A 271 -9.83 33.15 -16.18
C ILE A 271 -11.30 33.59 -16.04
N THR A 272 -11.97 33.22 -14.95
CA THR A 272 -13.37 33.59 -14.71
C THR A 272 -13.54 34.69 -13.66
N SER A 273 -14.63 35.47 -13.78
CA SER A 273 -15.06 36.40 -12.72
C SER A 273 -16.22 35.78 -11.95
N SER A 274 -15.95 35.23 -10.76
CA SER A 274 -16.99 34.85 -9.81
C SER A 274 -17.51 36.10 -9.08
N ALA A 275 -18.82 36.28 -9.02
CA ALA A 275 -19.43 37.24 -8.11
C ALA A 275 -19.07 36.88 -6.66
N LEU A 276 -18.66 37.88 -5.87
CA LEU A 276 -18.47 37.81 -4.43
C LEU A 276 -19.72 37.19 -3.77
N SER A 277 -19.64 35.94 -3.33
CA SER A 277 -20.56 35.42 -2.32
C SER A 277 -19.86 35.46 -0.97
N ALA A 278 -20.36 36.33 -0.10
CA ALA A 278 -20.14 36.52 1.34
C ALA A 278 -19.00 35.74 2.01
N GLU A 279 -18.12 36.48 2.70
CA GLU A 279 -17.33 35.97 3.84
C GLU A 279 -18.27 35.27 4.82
N HIS A 280 -18.35 33.95 4.72
CA HIS A 280 -18.72 33.11 5.84
C HIS A 280 -17.44 32.58 6.44
N ASP A 281 -17.29 32.78 7.74
CA ASP A 281 -16.29 32.13 8.57
C ASP A 281 -16.25 30.64 8.22
N LEU A 282 -15.24 30.26 7.44
CA LEU A 282 -14.83 28.87 7.30
C LEU A 282 -14.29 28.48 8.67
N LYS A 283 -15.18 28.03 9.56
CA LYS A 283 -14.83 27.06 10.60
C LYS A 283 -13.91 26.08 9.90
N LEU A 284 -12.63 26.06 10.28
CA LEU A 284 -11.63 25.10 9.83
C LEU A 284 -12.29 23.73 9.86
N ILE A 285 -12.81 23.29 8.72
CA ILE A 285 -13.59 22.08 8.69
C ILE A 285 -12.56 20.98 8.81
N ASN A 286 -12.61 20.31 9.96
CA ASN A 286 -11.86 19.13 10.31
C ASN A 286 -12.34 17.91 9.47
N LYS A 287 -12.40 18.07 8.14
CA LYS A 287 -12.79 17.05 7.14
C LYS A 287 -11.51 16.55 6.48
N SER A 288 -11.26 15.27 6.22
CA SER A 288 -11.85 14.00 6.61
C SER A 288 -10.66 13.04 6.53
N VAL A 289 -10.46 12.14 7.51
CA VAL A 289 -9.38 11.14 7.49
C VAL A 289 -9.34 10.37 6.16
N ILE A 290 -10.50 10.25 5.50
CA ILE A 290 -10.70 9.59 4.20
C ILE A 290 -10.01 10.35 3.06
N ILE A 291 -10.07 11.68 3.00
CA ILE A 291 -9.40 12.45 1.91
C ILE A 291 -7.89 12.24 1.99
N LYS A 292 -7.32 12.39 3.20
CA LYS A 292 -5.88 12.19 3.43
C LYS A 292 -5.46 10.75 3.09
N SER A 293 -6.24 9.75 3.49
CA SER A 293 -5.92 8.36 3.19
C SER A 293 -6.01 8.04 1.69
N LEU A 294 -6.98 8.61 0.98
CA LEU A 294 -7.11 8.49 -0.47
C LEU A 294 -5.94 9.18 -1.20
N VAL A 295 -5.54 10.39 -0.78
CA VAL A 295 -4.37 11.07 -1.35
C VAL A 295 -3.10 10.26 -1.12
N ILE A 296 -2.88 9.73 0.09
CA ILE A 296 -1.75 8.86 0.41
C ILE A 296 -1.75 7.60 -0.48
N LYS A 297 -2.93 7.05 -0.78
CA LYS A 297 -3.08 5.87 -1.65
C LYS A 297 -2.82 6.20 -3.13
N ASN A 298 -3.29 7.34 -3.62
CA ASN A 298 -3.28 7.67 -5.04
C ASN A 298 -2.01 8.40 -5.50
N LYS A 299 -1.32 9.14 -4.62
CA LYS A 299 -0.11 9.89 -4.97
C LYS A 299 1.06 9.02 -5.46
N PRO A 300 1.35 7.85 -4.84
CA PRO A 300 2.36 6.94 -5.37
C PRO A 300 2.04 6.43 -6.79
N VAL A 301 0.76 6.26 -7.15
CA VAL A 301 0.35 5.85 -8.50
C VAL A 301 0.69 6.93 -9.54
N LEU A 302 0.50 8.21 -9.18
CA LEU A 302 0.90 9.35 -10.01
C LEU A 302 2.40 9.36 -10.25
N GLU A 303 3.19 9.21 -9.18
CA GLU A 303 4.65 9.21 -9.23
C GLU A 303 5.20 8.01 -10.01
N HIS A 304 4.61 6.83 -9.83
CA HIS A 304 4.99 5.65 -10.57
C HIS A 304 4.70 5.79 -12.08
N TYR A 305 3.56 6.38 -12.45
CA TYR A 305 3.27 6.70 -13.84
C TYR A 305 4.29 7.68 -14.44
N THR A 306 4.59 8.79 -13.76
CA THR A 306 5.57 9.77 -14.29
C THR A 306 6.98 9.18 -14.37
N HIS A 307 7.35 8.29 -13.45
CA HIS A 307 8.60 7.52 -13.54
C HIS A 307 8.60 6.55 -14.74
N SER A 308 7.50 5.82 -14.98
CA SER A 308 7.35 4.91 -16.12
C SER A 308 7.46 5.63 -17.48
N LEU A 309 7.09 6.91 -17.54
CA LEU A 309 7.26 7.72 -18.75
C LEU A 309 8.73 8.01 -19.06
N LYS A 310 9.58 8.12 -18.04
CA LYS A 310 11.03 8.34 -18.16
C LYS A 310 11.76 7.06 -18.57
N SER A 311 11.32 5.89 -18.07
CA SER A 311 11.92 4.59 -18.38
C SER A 311 11.58 4.02 -19.76
N LYS A 312 10.61 4.60 -20.48
CA LYS A 312 10.23 4.24 -21.87
C LYS A 312 11.34 4.40 -22.93
N GLN A 313 12.56 4.77 -22.54
CA GLN A 313 13.75 4.64 -23.38
C GLN A 313 14.26 3.18 -23.49
N SER A 314 13.72 2.22 -22.70
CA SER A 314 13.91 0.78 -22.90
C SER A 314 13.15 0.28 -24.14
N LYS A 315 13.82 -0.50 -25.01
CA LYS A 315 13.22 -1.12 -26.21
C LYS A 315 12.17 -2.16 -25.76
N ARG A 316 10.90 -1.96 -26.17
CA ARG A 316 9.81 -2.93 -25.95
C ARG A 316 10.28 -4.35 -26.27
N LYS A 317 10.04 -5.27 -25.34
CA LYS A 317 10.35 -6.69 -25.54
C LYS A 317 9.18 -7.36 -26.27
N ASN A 318 9.43 -8.51 -26.90
CA ASN A 318 8.36 -9.33 -27.48
C ASN A 318 7.67 -10.15 -26.38
N TRP A 319 7.14 -9.48 -25.36
CA TRP A 319 6.44 -10.09 -24.21
C TRP A 319 4.97 -9.67 -24.21
N ILE A 320 4.06 -10.63 -24.04
CA ILE A 320 2.61 -10.42 -24.23
C ILE A 320 1.81 -10.67 -22.95
N ILE A 321 0.96 -9.71 -22.58
CA ILE A 321 -0.14 -9.96 -21.65
C ILE A 321 -1.34 -10.34 -22.51
N SER A 322 -1.90 -11.53 -22.31
CA SER A 322 -2.94 -12.10 -23.16
C SER A 322 -4.29 -12.10 -22.46
N MET A 323 -5.31 -11.50 -23.10
CA MET A 323 -6.69 -11.48 -22.63
C MET A 323 -7.66 -11.81 -23.77
N SER A 324 -8.86 -12.27 -23.43
CA SER A 324 -9.97 -12.42 -24.40
C SER A 324 -11.04 -11.38 -24.11
N LEU A 325 -11.68 -10.84 -25.15
CA LEU A 325 -12.81 -9.93 -24.99
C LEU A 325 -13.90 -10.20 -26.04
N TRP A 326 -15.14 -10.36 -25.56
CA TRP A 326 -16.33 -10.48 -26.39
C TRP A 326 -17.54 -9.94 -25.61
N GLY A 327 -18.62 -9.61 -26.32
CA GLY A 327 -19.82 -9.03 -25.74
C GLY A 327 -19.69 -7.57 -25.34
N ASN A 328 -20.76 -7.07 -24.73
CA ASN A 328 -20.94 -5.65 -24.38
C ASN A 328 -21.05 -5.44 -22.86
N SER A 329 -20.71 -6.44 -22.04
CA SER A 329 -20.75 -6.31 -20.58
C SER A 329 -19.66 -5.35 -20.10
N LYS A 330 -20.07 -4.27 -19.43
CA LYS A 330 -19.17 -3.23 -18.90
C LYS A 330 -18.11 -3.78 -17.96
N ARG A 331 -18.41 -4.83 -17.19
CA ARG A 331 -17.42 -5.50 -16.32
C ARG A 331 -16.17 -5.91 -17.10
N TYR A 332 -16.34 -6.46 -18.30
CA TYR A 332 -15.21 -6.91 -19.13
C TYR A 332 -14.70 -5.81 -20.06
N THR A 333 -15.58 -5.01 -20.68
CA THR A 333 -15.15 -3.96 -21.61
C THR A 333 -14.43 -2.82 -20.91
N TYR A 334 -14.98 -2.31 -19.79
CA TYR A 334 -14.30 -1.28 -19.00
C TYR A 334 -13.11 -1.88 -18.23
N GLY A 335 -13.22 -3.16 -17.82
CA GLY A 335 -12.11 -3.89 -17.24
C GLY A 335 -10.91 -4.01 -18.19
N ALA A 336 -11.14 -4.28 -19.47
CA ALA A 336 -10.10 -4.31 -20.51
C ALA A 336 -9.44 -2.94 -20.70
N ILE A 337 -10.23 -1.85 -20.73
CA ILE A 337 -9.70 -0.48 -20.78
C ILE A 337 -8.85 -0.18 -19.54
N ARG A 338 -9.33 -0.53 -18.35
CA ARG A 338 -8.60 -0.32 -17.11
C ARG A 338 -7.29 -1.12 -17.07
N ASN A 339 -7.30 -2.34 -17.59
CA ASN A 339 -6.08 -3.13 -17.72
C ASN A 339 -5.11 -2.58 -18.77
N ALA A 340 -5.60 -2.01 -19.88
CA ALA A 340 -4.75 -1.33 -20.85
C ALA A 340 -4.03 -0.09 -20.25
N GLN A 341 -4.72 0.62 -19.36
CA GLN A 341 -4.13 1.70 -18.56
C GLN A 341 -3.08 1.17 -17.57
N LEU A 342 -3.43 0.16 -16.76
CA LEU A 342 -2.54 -0.43 -15.76
C LEU A 342 -1.32 -1.12 -16.37
N ALA A 343 -1.44 -1.73 -17.56
CA ALA A 343 -0.33 -2.35 -18.27
C ALA A 343 0.79 -1.34 -18.57
N LYS A 344 0.43 -0.10 -18.94
CA LYS A 344 1.42 0.97 -19.18
C LYS A 344 2.20 1.36 -17.93
N ILE A 345 1.59 1.17 -16.75
CA ILE A 345 2.13 1.54 -15.45
C ILE A 345 2.99 0.39 -14.90
N ASN A 346 2.36 -0.78 -14.69
CA ASN A 346 2.96 -1.90 -13.97
C ASN A 346 3.74 -2.86 -14.88
N PHE A 347 3.51 -2.82 -16.20
CA PHE A 347 4.14 -3.71 -17.18
C PHE A 347 4.69 -2.94 -18.41
N PRO A 348 5.54 -1.92 -18.24
CA PRO A 348 5.93 -1.00 -19.31
C PRO A 348 6.66 -1.67 -20.50
N GLU A 349 7.28 -2.84 -20.28
CA GLU A 349 7.98 -3.62 -21.31
C GLU A 349 7.09 -4.63 -22.04
N TRP A 350 5.86 -4.83 -21.58
CA TRP A 350 4.92 -5.81 -22.12
C TRP A 350 3.89 -5.15 -23.04
N THR A 351 3.43 -5.89 -24.04
CA THR A 351 2.30 -5.47 -24.87
C THR A 351 1.04 -6.21 -24.41
N LEU A 352 -0.02 -5.47 -24.12
CA LEU A 352 -1.34 -6.07 -23.90
C LEU A 352 -1.94 -6.45 -25.24
N ARG A 353 -2.16 -7.76 -25.45
CA ARG A 353 -2.87 -8.31 -26.60
C ARG A 353 -4.25 -8.80 -26.16
N ILE A 354 -5.28 -8.33 -26.85
CA ILE A 354 -6.67 -8.74 -26.61
C ILE A 354 -7.20 -9.46 -27.84
N TYR A 355 -7.63 -10.71 -27.63
CA TYR A 355 -8.25 -11.53 -28.66
C TYR A 355 -9.73 -11.22 -28.75
N ILE A 356 -10.19 -10.84 -29.95
CA ILE A 356 -11.58 -10.49 -30.27
C ILE A 356 -12.08 -11.30 -31.47
N GLU A 357 -13.39 -11.43 -31.63
CA GLU A 357 -13.95 -12.00 -32.86
C GLU A 357 -13.70 -11.07 -34.05
N LYS A 358 -13.30 -11.65 -35.18
CA LYS A 358 -13.03 -10.91 -36.42
C LYS A 358 -14.23 -10.04 -36.84
N ALA A 359 -13.99 -8.78 -37.20
CA ALA A 359 -15.06 -7.80 -37.38
C ALA A 359 -15.87 -7.95 -38.69
N ASP A 360 -15.30 -8.59 -39.72
CA ASP A 360 -15.85 -8.68 -41.08
C ASP A 360 -16.59 -10.00 -41.37
N ILE A 361 -16.91 -10.78 -40.34
CA ILE A 361 -17.65 -12.04 -40.46
C ILE A 361 -19.00 -11.95 -39.74
N GLN A 362 -19.92 -12.85 -40.08
CA GLN A 362 -21.13 -13.02 -39.29
C GLN A 362 -20.74 -13.41 -37.85
N HIS A 363 -20.99 -12.49 -36.92
CA HIS A 363 -20.64 -12.64 -35.52
C HIS A 363 -21.34 -13.85 -34.88
N LYS A 364 -20.54 -14.76 -34.31
CA LYS A 364 -21.02 -15.89 -33.51
C LYS A 364 -21.32 -15.47 -32.07
N TYR A 365 -20.64 -14.43 -31.59
CA TYR A 365 -20.79 -13.88 -30.25
C TYR A 365 -21.23 -12.42 -30.31
N THR A 366 -21.80 -11.88 -29.23
CA THR A 366 -22.13 -10.45 -29.18
C THR A 366 -20.87 -9.61 -29.46
N LYS A 367 -20.93 -8.69 -30.42
CA LYS A 367 -19.81 -7.82 -30.81
C LYS A 367 -19.40 -6.92 -29.64
N VAL A 368 -18.09 -6.71 -29.48
CA VAL A 368 -17.55 -5.67 -28.59
C VAL A 368 -17.87 -4.30 -29.21
N PRO A 369 -18.41 -3.32 -28.46
CA PRO A 369 -18.74 -2.02 -29.04
C PRO A 369 -17.53 -1.33 -29.68
N ASP A 370 -17.71 -0.69 -30.83
CA ASP A 370 -16.61 -0.10 -31.60
C ASP A 370 -15.86 0.99 -30.83
N TYR A 371 -16.56 1.82 -30.04
CA TYR A 371 -15.93 2.83 -29.18
C TYR A 371 -14.98 2.24 -28.13
N ILE A 372 -15.24 1.00 -27.67
CA ILE A 372 -14.33 0.29 -26.76
C ILE A 372 -13.07 -0.13 -27.52
N LEU A 373 -13.24 -0.70 -28.73
CA LEU A 373 -12.12 -1.12 -29.57
C LEU A 373 -11.23 0.07 -29.95
N ASP A 374 -11.84 1.17 -30.38
CA ASP A 374 -11.14 2.42 -30.68
C ASP A 374 -10.34 2.94 -29.48
N LYS A 375 -10.92 2.84 -28.27
CA LYS A 375 -10.24 3.26 -27.05
C LYS A 375 -9.08 2.35 -26.68
N LEU A 376 -9.22 1.04 -26.87
CA LEU A 376 -8.13 0.08 -26.67
C LEU A 376 -6.98 0.35 -27.65
N VAL A 377 -7.29 0.68 -28.91
CA VAL A 377 -6.29 1.11 -29.90
C VAL A 377 -5.61 2.43 -29.51
N ASP A 378 -6.35 3.44 -29.04
CA ASP A 378 -5.78 4.69 -28.48
C ASP A 378 -4.84 4.40 -27.30
N LEU A 379 -5.16 3.38 -26.51
CA LEU A 379 -4.30 2.92 -25.42
C LEU A 379 -3.11 2.06 -25.89
N GLY A 380 -2.98 1.76 -27.18
CA GLY A 380 -1.87 1.00 -27.74
C GLY A 380 -1.96 -0.51 -27.50
N VAL A 381 -3.17 -1.03 -27.33
CA VAL A 381 -3.45 -2.47 -27.23
C VAL A 381 -3.30 -3.12 -28.62
N ASP A 382 -2.71 -4.31 -28.63
CA ASP A 382 -2.65 -5.18 -29.80
C ASP A 382 -3.97 -5.98 -29.89
N LEU A 383 -4.87 -5.56 -30.79
CA LEU A 383 -6.13 -6.28 -31.03
C LEU A 383 -5.88 -7.42 -32.02
N PHE A 384 -6.02 -8.65 -31.54
CA PHE A 384 -5.84 -9.86 -32.36
C PHE A 384 -7.20 -10.43 -32.77
N GLU A 385 -7.47 -10.44 -34.06
CA GLU A 385 -8.73 -10.96 -34.58
C GLU A 385 -8.72 -12.49 -34.72
N VAL A 386 -9.73 -13.13 -34.13
CA VAL A 386 -9.96 -14.57 -34.21
C VAL A 386 -11.08 -14.84 -35.21
N ASN A 387 -10.77 -15.57 -36.27
CA ASN A 387 -11.78 -16.08 -37.20
C ASN A 387 -12.51 -17.28 -36.59
N THR A 388 -13.68 -17.02 -36.00
CA THR A 388 -14.52 -18.02 -35.30
C THR A 388 -15.23 -18.99 -36.23
N GLN A 389 -15.17 -18.79 -37.55
CA GLN A 389 -15.63 -19.77 -38.54
C GLN A 389 -14.61 -20.90 -38.73
N ASN A 390 -13.31 -20.58 -38.60
CA ASN A 390 -12.21 -21.54 -38.75
C ASN A 390 -11.71 -22.08 -37.41
N VAL A 391 -11.98 -21.38 -36.31
CA VAL A 391 -11.54 -21.73 -34.96
C VAL A 391 -12.76 -22.12 -34.12
N THR A 392 -12.81 -23.38 -33.69
CA THR A 392 -13.88 -23.91 -32.84
C THR A 392 -13.69 -23.64 -31.35
N LEU A 393 -12.59 -22.97 -30.97
CA LEU A 393 -12.25 -22.66 -29.58
C LEU A 393 -13.26 -21.67 -28.97
N ALA A 394 -13.60 -21.91 -27.71
CA ALA A 394 -14.44 -20.98 -26.95
C ALA A 394 -13.72 -19.64 -26.69
N PRO A 395 -14.46 -18.52 -26.54
CA PRO A 395 -13.87 -17.21 -26.33
C PRO A 395 -12.89 -17.12 -25.16
N MET A 396 -13.19 -17.79 -24.05
CA MET A 396 -12.30 -17.86 -22.87
C MET A 396 -10.93 -18.50 -23.18
N ILE A 397 -10.82 -19.35 -24.20
CA ILE A 397 -9.58 -20.04 -24.58
C ILE A 397 -8.79 -19.24 -25.63
N TRP A 398 -9.34 -18.21 -26.29
CA TRP A 398 -8.59 -17.43 -27.29
C TRP A 398 -7.30 -16.84 -26.72
N ARG A 399 -7.33 -16.37 -25.47
CA ARG A 399 -6.13 -15.91 -24.72
C ARG A 399 -5.03 -16.97 -24.55
N PHE A 400 -5.30 -18.25 -24.77
CA PHE A 400 -4.28 -19.32 -24.74
C PHE A 400 -3.59 -19.51 -26.10
N MET A 401 -4.13 -18.95 -27.19
CA MET A 401 -3.52 -19.03 -28.53
C MET A 401 -2.14 -18.39 -28.57
N VAL A 402 -1.86 -17.46 -27.65
CA VAL A 402 -0.54 -16.85 -27.46
C VAL A 402 0.57 -17.89 -27.19
N ALA A 403 0.22 -19.07 -26.67
CA ALA A 403 1.19 -20.15 -26.43
C ALA A 403 1.73 -20.77 -27.73
N ASP A 404 1.02 -20.59 -28.85
CA ASP A 404 1.42 -21.07 -30.17
C ASP A 404 2.16 -20.00 -31.00
N ASP A 405 2.25 -18.76 -30.50
CA ASP A 405 2.98 -17.68 -31.16
C ASP A 405 4.49 -17.82 -30.86
N LEU A 406 5.23 -18.41 -31.80
CA LEU A 406 6.68 -18.62 -31.64
C LEU A 406 7.52 -17.35 -31.90
N THR A 407 6.89 -16.24 -32.31
CA THR A 407 7.58 -14.97 -32.58
C THR A 407 7.81 -14.16 -31.30
N ILE A 408 7.08 -14.48 -30.23
CA ILE A 408 7.21 -13.84 -28.92
C ILE A 408 8.10 -14.67 -27.99
N GLU A 409 8.67 -14.01 -26.98
CA GLU A 409 9.55 -14.70 -26.02
C GLU A 409 8.77 -15.26 -24.83
N ARG A 410 7.79 -14.50 -24.33
CA ARG A 410 7.08 -14.78 -23.07
C ARG A 410 5.65 -14.26 -23.13
N PHE A 411 4.75 -14.93 -22.43
CA PHE A 411 3.41 -14.42 -22.20
C PHE A 411 2.93 -14.67 -20.77
N ILE A 412 1.97 -13.85 -20.34
CA ILE A 412 1.12 -14.12 -19.18
C ILE A 412 -0.34 -14.02 -19.61
N VAL A 413 -1.22 -14.78 -18.98
CA VAL A 413 -2.66 -14.79 -19.27
C VAL A 413 -3.41 -14.21 -18.08
N ARG A 414 -4.31 -13.26 -18.35
CA ARG A 414 -5.11 -12.57 -17.33
C ARG A 414 -6.58 -12.48 -17.77
N ASP A 415 -7.49 -12.46 -16.80
CA ASP A 415 -8.90 -12.15 -17.02
C ASP A 415 -9.10 -10.65 -17.20
N ALA A 416 -10.04 -10.22 -18.06
CA ALA A 416 -10.31 -8.80 -18.29
C ALA A 416 -10.91 -8.09 -17.06
N ASP A 417 -11.52 -8.85 -16.15
CA ASP A 417 -12.08 -8.39 -14.89
C ASP A 417 -11.15 -8.62 -13.68
N SER A 418 -9.87 -8.93 -13.94
CA SER A 418 -8.80 -8.96 -12.93
C SER A 418 -7.75 -7.91 -13.22
N ARG A 419 -7.35 -7.14 -12.19
CA ARG A 419 -6.43 -6.01 -12.37
C ARG A 419 -4.98 -6.43 -12.41
N LEU A 420 -4.25 -5.85 -13.37
CA LEU A 420 -2.79 -5.90 -13.48
C LEU A 420 -2.16 -5.04 -12.37
N THR A 421 -2.09 -5.57 -11.14
CA THR A 421 -1.59 -4.85 -9.97
C THR A 421 -0.06 -4.83 -9.90
N GLU A 422 0.50 -3.99 -9.03
CA GLU A 422 1.94 -4.01 -8.71
C GLU A 422 2.38 -5.36 -8.14
N ARG A 423 1.54 -5.97 -7.30
CA ARG A 423 1.76 -7.33 -6.76
C ARG A 423 1.85 -8.38 -7.87
N ASP A 424 1.03 -8.26 -8.91
CA ASP A 424 1.11 -9.12 -10.10
C ASP A 424 2.43 -8.89 -10.84
N ALA A 425 2.78 -7.64 -11.15
CA ALA A 425 4.04 -7.30 -11.82
C ALA A 425 5.27 -7.83 -11.07
N ALA A 426 5.30 -7.72 -9.74
CA ALA A 426 6.39 -8.23 -8.91
C ALA A 426 6.55 -9.76 -9.02
N THR A 427 5.45 -10.51 -9.07
CA THR A 427 5.48 -11.98 -9.27
C THR A 427 6.04 -12.35 -10.65
N VAL A 428 5.64 -11.62 -11.69
CA VAL A 428 6.15 -11.82 -13.04
C VAL A 428 7.65 -11.50 -13.10
N GLN A 429 8.10 -10.41 -12.47
CA GLN A 429 9.53 -10.07 -12.39
C GLN A 429 10.35 -11.13 -11.65
N ALA A 430 9.82 -11.72 -10.58
CA ALA A 430 10.48 -12.83 -9.90
C ALA A 430 10.60 -14.07 -10.81
N TRP A 431 9.54 -14.43 -11.55
CA TRP A 431 9.62 -15.51 -12.54
C TRP A 431 10.61 -15.23 -13.67
N LEU A 432 10.68 -13.97 -14.16
CA LEU A 432 11.59 -13.58 -15.23
C LEU A 432 13.07 -13.80 -14.88
N ARG A 433 13.43 -13.86 -13.59
CA ARG A 433 14.78 -14.17 -13.10
C ARG A 433 15.11 -15.67 -13.11
N THR A 434 14.16 -16.52 -13.50
CA THR A 434 14.31 -17.98 -13.57
C THR A 434 14.35 -18.49 -15.02
N ASP A 435 14.91 -19.67 -15.20
CA ASP A 435 14.87 -20.39 -16.48
C ASP A 435 13.54 -21.15 -16.71
N LYS A 436 12.67 -21.23 -15.69
CA LYS A 436 11.44 -22.03 -15.71
C LYS A 436 10.52 -21.67 -16.91
N PRO A 437 10.07 -22.68 -17.69
CA PRO A 437 9.20 -22.46 -18.85
C PRO A 437 7.83 -21.86 -18.53
N PHE A 438 7.30 -22.12 -17.32
CA PHE A 438 5.95 -21.72 -16.94
C PHE A 438 5.92 -20.90 -15.65
N HIS A 439 4.92 -20.02 -15.55
CA HIS A 439 4.58 -19.24 -14.37
C HIS A 439 3.16 -19.54 -13.91
N CYS A 440 2.90 -19.60 -12.60
CA CYS A 440 1.53 -19.59 -12.08
C CYS A 440 1.38 -18.81 -10.77
N ILE A 441 0.16 -18.41 -10.43
CA ILE A 441 -0.11 -17.64 -9.21
C ILE A 441 -1.37 -18.18 -8.51
N ARG A 442 -1.26 -18.42 -7.20
CA ARG A 442 -2.32 -18.87 -6.29
C ARG A 442 -2.39 -17.94 -5.07
N ASP A 443 -3.10 -16.81 -5.24
CA ASP A 443 -3.16 -15.73 -4.23
C ASP A 443 -4.49 -15.63 -3.45
N HIS A 444 -5.43 -16.55 -3.66
CA HIS A 444 -6.76 -16.55 -3.01
C HIS A 444 -7.20 -17.99 -2.73
N PRO A 445 -7.93 -18.29 -1.64
CA PRO A 445 -8.35 -19.66 -1.32
C PRO A 445 -9.08 -20.40 -2.46
N SER A 446 -9.85 -19.69 -3.29
CA SER A 446 -10.46 -20.27 -4.50
C SER A 446 -9.43 -20.75 -5.54
N HIS A 447 -8.28 -20.09 -5.63
CA HIS A 447 -7.18 -20.51 -6.50
C HIS A 447 -6.53 -21.80 -5.98
N GLY A 448 -6.52 -22.03 -4.66
CA GLY A 448 -5.98 -23.24 -4.05
C GLY A 448 -6.79 -24.53 -4.34
N TYR A 449 -8.01 -24.42 -4.87
CA TYR A 449 -8.78 -25.61 -5.28
C TYR A 449 -8.18 -26.32 -6.50
N PHE A 450 -7.46 -25.60 -7.37
CA PHE A 450 -6.87 -26.11 -8.60
C PHE A 450 -5.36 -25.82 -8.67
N PRO A 451 -4.54 -26.70 -9.29
CA PRO A 451 -3.12 -26.41 -9.50
C PRO A 451 -2.86 -25.14 -10.32
N LEU A 452 -3.66 -24.92 -11.37
CA LEU A 452 -3.57 -23.79 -12.30
C LEU A 452 -4.93 -23.08 -12.40
N SER A 453 -4.89 -21.75 -12.51
CA SER A 453 -6.06 -20.92 -12.79
C SER A 453 -5.94 -20.25 -14.17
N GLY A 454 -7.06 -20.17 -14.90
CA GLY A 454 -7.16 -19.68 -16.27
C GLY A 454 -6.74 -18.23 -16.46
N GLY A 455 -6.82 -17.43 -15.40
CA GLY A 455 -6.47 -16.02 -15.39
C GLY A 455 -5.18 -15.66 -14.67
N THR A 456 -4.38 -16.64 -14.21
CA THR A 456 -3.18 -16.33 -13.39
C THR A 456 -1.97 -17.23 -13.69
N PHE A 457 -1.67 -17.46 -14.98
CA PHE A 457 -0.49 -18.23 -15.42
C PHE A 457 0.26 -17.55 -16.57
N GLY A 458 1.38 -18.13 -17.01
CA GLY A 458 2.16 -17.68 -18.16
C GLY A 458 3.18 -18.70 -18.61
N GLY A 459 3.91 -18.41 -19.70
CA GLY A 459 4.98 -19.27 -20.17
C GLY A 459 5.77 -18.77 -21.36
N LYS A 460 6.67 -19.63 -21.85
CA LYS A 460 7.60 -19.38 -22.98
C LYS A 460 7.19 -20.24 -24.19
N PRO A 461 6.60 -19.69 -25.26
CA PRO A 461 6.02 -20.50 -26.36
C PRO A 461 6.94 -21.58 -26.93
N LYS A 462 8.22 -21.24 -27.15
CA LYS A 462 9.22 -22.20 -27.67
C LYS A 462 9.45 -23.39 -26.74
N ASP A 463 9.46 -23.17 -25.43
CA ASP A 463 9.65 -24.25 -24.45
C ASP A 463 8.37 -25.05 -24.25
N ILE A 464 7.22 -24.38 -24.32
CA ILE A 464 5.91 -25.04 -24.32
C ILE A 464 5.80 -26.01 -25.49
N LEU A 465 6.13 -25.57 -26.72
CA LEU A 465 6.09 -26.44 -27.89
C LEU A 465 7.01 -27.64 -27.73
N LYS A 466 8.23 -27.47 -27.20
CA LYS A 466 9.15 -28.58 -26.92
C LYS A 466 8.60 -29.56 -25.89
N ILE A 467 7.97 -29.08 -24.82
CA ILE A 467 7.41 -29.94 -23.76
C ILE A 467 6.20 -30.72 -24.28
N PHE A 468 5.33 -30.07 -25.05
CA PHE A 468 4.05 -30.65 -25.45
C PHE A 468 4.11 -31.40 -26.80
N ASP A 469 5.09 -31.09 -27.65
CA ASP A 469 5.29 -31.59 -29.02
C ASP A 469 4.09 -31.33 -29.96
N LYS A 470 3.16 -30.47 -29.54
CA LYS A 470 1.96 -30.08 -30.28
C LYS A 470 1.54 -28.66 -29.91
N PRO A 471 0.99 -27.89 -30.86
CA PRO A 471 0.36 -26.61 -30.56
C PRO A 471 -0.79 -26.77 -29.55
N TRP A 472 -0.90 -25.82 -28.63
CA TRP A 472 -1.98 -25.75 -27.66
C TRP A 472 -3.35 -25.60 -28.30
N SER A 473 -3.48 -24.89 -29.41
CA SER A 473 -4.71 -24.81 -30.22
C SER A 473 -5.22 -26.18 -30.68
N LYS A 474 -4.32 -27.15 -30.92
CA LYS A 474 -4.68 -28.54 -31.25
C LYS A 474 -5.02 -29.35 -30.00
N LEU A 475 -4.33 -29.12 -28.88
CA LEU A 475 -4.60 -29.82 -27.61
C LEU A 475 -5.92 -29.37 -26.96
N SER A 476 -6.28 -28.11 -27.14
CA SER A 476 -7.47 -27.49 -26.55
C SER A 476 -8.72 -27.62 -27.43
N SER A 477 -8.62 -28.12 -28.67
CA SER A 477 -9.73 -28.15 -29.63
C SER A 477 -10.97 -28.94 -29.19
N LYS A 478 -10.80 -29.86 -28.23
CA LYS A 478 -11.90 -30.66 -27.63
C LYS A 478 -12.61 -29.98 -26.46
N TYR A 479 -12.04 -28.88 -25.94
CA TYR A 479 -12.59 -28.14 -24.81
C TYR A 479 -13.56 -27.08 -25.35
N GLY A 480 -14.82 -27.19 -24.93
CA GLY A 480 -15.94 -26.43 -25.51
C GLY A 480 -16.21 -25.09 -24.82
N SER A 481 -17.42 -24.55 -25.03
CA SER A 481 -17.87 -23.28 -24.42
C SER A 481 -18.55 -23.44 -23.05
N ARG A 482 -18.43 -24.61 -22.41
CA ARG A 482 -18.99 -24.85 -21.08
C ARG A 482 -18.19 -24.08 -20.03
N TYR A 483 -18.84 -23.78 -18.92
CA TYR A 483 -18.19 -23.15 -17.77
C TYR A 483 -17.03 -24.02 -17.27
N LEU A 484 -15.88 -23.42 -16.96
CA LEU A 484 -14.62 -24.06 -16.50
C LEU A 484 -13.82 -24.88 -17.54
N GLU A 485 -14.16 -24.82 -18.83
CA GLU A 485 -13.41 -25.58 -19.85
C GLU A 485 -11.94 -25.16 -19.97
N ASP A 486 -11.64 -23.88 -19.77
CA ASP A 486 -10.27 -23.35 -19.72
C ASP A 486 -9.49 -23.91 -18.51
N MET A 487 -10.12 -23.95 -17.34
CA MET A 487 -9.60 -24.59 -16.14
C MET A 487 -9.39 -26.10 -16.34
N ASN A 488 -10.33 -26.78 -17.01
CA ASN A 488 -10.25 -28.21 -17.30
C ASN A 488 -9.08 -28.53 -18.23
N PHE A 489 -8.85 -27.72 -19.26
CA PHE A 489 -7.70 -27.88 -20.15
C PHE A 489 -6.38 -27.75 -19.36
N LEU A 490 -6.24 -26.67 -18.58
CA LEU A 490 -5.02 -26.43 -17.80
C LEU A 490 -4.75 -27.56 -16.80
N ASN A 491 -5.76 -28.00 -16.05
CA ASN A 491 -5.55 -28.94 -14.95
C ASN A 491 -5.54 -30.41 -15.39
N ASN A 492 -6.22 -30.78 -16.48
CA ASN A 492 -6.25 -32.17 -16.98
C ASN A 492 -5.21 -32.46 -18.07
N VAL A 493 -4.67 -31.44 -18.74
CA VAL A 493 -3.69 -31.61 -19.83
C VAL A 493 -2.35 -30.98 -19.49
N VAL A 494 -2.36 -29.70 -19.09
CA VAL A 494 -1.10 -28.95 -18.91
C VAL A 494 -0.39 -29.36 -17.63
N TRP A 495 -1.06 -29.26 -16.48
CA TRP A 495 -0.46 -29.53 -15.17
C TRP A 495 0.16 -30.94 -15.05
N PRO A 496 -0.52 -32.04 -15.45
CA PRO A 496 0.04 -33.39 -15.29
C PRO A 496 1.36 -33.59 -16.06
N LYS A 497 1.53 -32.90 -17.19
CA LYS A 497 2.73 -32.99 -18.04
C LYS A 497 3.82 -31.98 -17.67
N ALA A 498 3.44 -30.84 -17.08
CA ALA A 498 4.34 -29.71 -16.91
C ALA A 498 4.62 -29.27 -15.45
N LYS A 499 4.06 -29.93 -14.42
CA LYS A 499 4.17 -29.51 -13.00
C LYS A 499 5.59 -29.15 -12.51
N ASP A 500 6.63 -29.83 -13.00
CA ASP A 500 8.02 -29.63 -12.58
C ASP A 500 8.72 -28.46 -13.33
N TYR A 501 8.07 -27.94 -14.38
CA TYR A 501 8.51 -26.81 -15.19
C TYR A 501 7.91 -25.47 -14.75
N PHE A 502 6.97 -25.49 -13.78
CA PHE A 502 6.36 -24.28 -13.24
C PHE A 502 7.24 -23.60 -12.20
N TYR A 503 7.14 -22.28 -12.16
CA TYR A 503 7.48 -21.43 -11.02
C TYR A 503 6.18 -20.80 -10.53
N CYS A 504 5.65 -21.21 -9.37
CA CYS A 504 4.33 -20.78 -8.92
C CYS A 504 4.38 -19.93 -7.65
N HIS A 505 3.90 -18.69 -7.68
CA HIS A 505 3.71 -17.91 -6.46
C HIS A 505 2.44 -18.35 -5.74
N ASP A 506 2.54 -18.75 -4.47
CA ASP A 506 1.43 -19.35 -3.74
C ASP A 506 1.36 -18.87 -2.29
N SER A 507 0.28 -18.18 -1.94
CA SER A 507 0.04 -17.65 -0.59
C SER A 507 -1.01 -18.44 0.20
N VAL A 508 -1.57 -19.52 -0.35
CA VAL A 508 -2.76 -20.19 0.20
C VAL A 508 -2.66 -21.72 0.23
N SER A 509 -1.95 -22.32 -0.71
CA SER A 509 -1.91 -23.75 -0.99
C SER A 509 -0.49 -24.28 -1.19
N CYS A 510 0.52 -23.58 -0.68
CA CYS A 510 1.93 -23.90 -0.92
C CYS A 510 2.34 -25.30 -0.45
N LYS A 511 1.63 -25.88 0.53
CA LYS A 511 1.81 -27.27 0.99
C LYS A 511 1.09 -28.32 0.12
N LYS A 512 0.07 -27.91 -0.63
CA LYS A 512 -0.78 -28.79 -1.45
C LYS A 512 -0.16 -29.06 -2.82
N TYR A 513 0.50 -28.07 -3.41
CA TYR A 513 1.06 -28.16 -4.75
C TYR A 513 2.58 -27.96 -4.75
N THR A 514 3.26 -28.70 -5.63
CA THR A 514 4.70 -28.55 -5.87
C THR A 514 5.02 -27.26 -6.60
N SER A 515 6.31 -26.90 -6.64
CA SER A 515 6.83 -25.72 -7.33
C SER A 515 6.27 -24.40 -6.79
N SER A 516 5.86 -24.39 -5.52
CA SER A 516 5.32 -23.22 -4.81
C SER A 516 6.43 -22.36 -4.22
N HIS A 517 6.35 -21.07 -4.48
CA HIS A 517 7.26 -20.03 -4.00
C HIS A 517 6.43 -18.92 -3.33
N PRO A 518 6.97 -18.23 -2.31
CA PRO A 518 6.25 -17.12 -1.71
C PRO A 518 6.15 -15.93 -2.67
N PHE A 519 5.20 -15.05 -2.41
CA PHE A 519 5.09 -13.79 -3.15
C PHE A 519 6.28 -12.88 -2.82
N PRO A 520 6.82 -12.12 -3.79
CA PRO A 520 7.98 -11.25 -3.56
C PRO A 520 7.63 -9.94 -2.84
N VAL A 521 6.35 -9.59 -2.76
CA VAL A 521 5.84 -8.41 -2.03
C VAL A 521 4.77 -8.85 -1.05
N ALA A 522 4.62 -8.12 0.05
CA ALA A 522 3.53 -8.35 1.01
C ALA A 522 2.18 -7.96 0.40
N ARG A 523 1.09 -8.51 0.94
CA ARG A 523 -0.27 -8.18 0.50
C ARG A 523 -0.73 -6.91 1.19
N ASN A 524 -1.25 -5.93 0.45
CA ASN A 524 -1.88 -4.76 1.05
C ASN A 524 -3.36 -5.04 1.37
N GLY A 525 -3.67 -5.20 2.66
CA GLY A 525 -5.02 -5.52 3.11
C GLY A 525 -5.52 -6.86 2.53
N LYS A 526 -6.63 -6.82 1.80
CA LYS A 526 -7.32 -8.00 1.24
C LYS A 526 -7.18 -8.12 -0.28
N GLU A 527 -6.34 -7.28 -0.91
CA GLU A 527 -6.11 -7.36 -2.36
C GLU A 527 -5.48 -8.72 -2.73
N HIS A 528 -5.69 -9.18 -3.97
CA HIS A 528 -5.09 -10.41 -4.46
C HIS A 528 -4.96 -10.41 -5.98
N VAL A 529 -3.92 -11.09 -6.48
CA VAL A 529 -3.77 -11.34 -7.92
C VAL A 529 -4.86 -12.30 -8.38
N GLY A 530 -5.56 -11.94 -9.46
CA GLY A 530 -6.74 -12.68 -9.96
C GLY A 530 -8.06 -12.29 -9.28
N GLY A 531 -8.08 -11.21 -8.49
CA GLY A 531 -9.32 -10.70 -7.91
C GLY A 531 -10.29 -10.20 -8.97
N VAL A 532 -11.58 -10.36 -8.72
CA VAL A 532 -12.65 -9.93 -9.64
C VAL A 532 -13.09 -8.51 -9.31
N TYR A 533 -13.23 -7.68 -10.34
CA TYR A 533 -13.66 -6.28 -10.22
C TYR A 533 -14.89 -6.01 -11.09
N ASP A 534 -15.72 -5.05 -10.68
CA ASP A 534 -16.82 -4.55 -11.50
C ASP A 534 -16.37 -3.42 -12.45
N GLN A 535 -17.34 -2.80 -13.13
CA GLN A 535 -17.09 -1.70 -14.07
C GLN A 535 -16.62 -0.39 -13.40
N TYR A 536 -16.75 -0.26 -12.09
CA TYR A 536 -16.36 0.93 -11.31
C TYR A 536 -15.03 0.72 -10.57
N ASP A 537 -14.30 -0.32 -10.94
CA ASP A 537 -13.05 -0.73 -10.30
C ASP A 537 -13.24 -1.13 -8.82
N ILE A 538 -14.44 -1.55 -8.44
CA ILE A 538 -14.74 -2.05 -7.08
C ILE A 538 -14.49 -3.56 -7.04
N PRO A 539 -13.65 -4.04 -6.11
CA PRO A 539 -13.39 -5.46 -5.95
C PRO A 539 -14.64 -6.20 -5.44
N ARG A 540 -14.83 -7.43 -5.91
CA ARG A 540 -15.98 -8.27 -5.54
C ARG A 540 -15.90 -8.64 -4.06
N GLN A 541 -16.79 -8.05 -3.25
CA GLN A 541 -16.75 -8.15 -1.79
C GLN A 541 -16.69 -9.58 -1.25
N ILE A 542 -17.41 -10.53 -1.84
CA ILE A 542 -17.39 -11.92 -1.38
C ILE A 542 -15.99 -12.56 -1.44
N ASP A 543 -15.16 -12.19 -2.40
CA ASP A 543 -13.77 -12.68 -2.48
C ASP A 543 -12.92 -12.08 -1.35
N LEU A 544 -13.13 -10.79 -1.07
CA LEU A 544 -12.45 -10.11 0.04
C LEU A 544 -12.87 -10.67 1.40
N ASP A 545 -14.14 -11.06 1.55
CA ASP A 545 -14.66 -11.64 2.79
C ASP A 545 -14.06 -13.01 3.07
N ILE A 546 -13.72 -13.78 2.02
CA ILE A 546 -13.03 -15.07 2.14
C ILE A 546 -11.57 -14.88 2.60
N ILE A 547 -10.92 -13.78 2.23
CA ILE A 547 -9.57 -13.44 2.70
C ILE A 547 -9.65 -12.92 4.14
N HIS A 548 -9.35 -13.81 5.08
CA HIS A 548 -8.98 -13.46 6.45
C HIS A 548 -7.48 -13.68 6.60
N LEU A 549 -6.71 -12.59 6.76
CA LEU A 549 -5.24 -12.64 6.85
C LEU A 549 -4.75 -13.62 7.92
N ASP A 550 -5.41 -13.67 9.08
CA ASP A 550 -5.08 -14.57 10.20
C ASP A 550 -5.35 -16.05 9.90
N LYS A 551 -6.14 -16.35 8.85
CA LYS A 551 -6.49 -17.72 8.44
C LYS A 551 -5.69 -18.20 7.24
N LEU A 552 -4.94 -17.32 6.55
CA LEU A 552 -4.04 -17.77 5.50
C LEU A 552 -2.88 -18.55 6.14
N PRO A 553 -2.43 -19.67 5.56
CA PRO A 553 -1.36 -20.46 6.17
C PRO A 553 -0.10 -19.61 6.35
N PRO A 554 0.37 -19.37 7.59
CA PRO A 554 1.53 -18.50 7.86
C PRO A 554 2.78 -18.93 7.10
N GLU A 555 2.95 -20.22 6.84
CA GLU A 555 4.01 -20.80 6.02
C GLU A 555 3.97 -20.41 4.54
N CYS A 556 2.81 -20.04 4.00
CA CYS A 556 2.65 -19.63 2.60
C CYS A 556 2.67 -18.10 2.46
N THR A 557 2.43 -17.37 3.55
CA THR A 557 2.39 -15.90 3.56
C THR A 557 3.65 -15.27 4.14
N ASN A 558 4.50 -16.03 4.85
CA ASN A 558 5.81 -15.57 5.28
C ASN A 558 6.77 -15.46 4.08
N LEU A 559 7.33 -14.27 3.87
CA LEU A 559 8.49 -14.10 3.00
C LEU A 559 9.72 -14.88 3.51
N SER A 560 9.76 -15.23 4.80
CA SER A 560 10.84 -15.98 5.46
C SER A 560 10.82 -17.50 5.21
N SER A 561 9.75 -18.07 4.65
CA SER A 561 9.67 -19.50 4.30
C SER A 561 10.13 -19.81 2.87
N ALA A 562 10.64 -18.82 2.13
CA ALA A 562 11.33 -19.04 0.87
C ALA A 562 12.67 -19.73 1.12
N LYS A 563 12.69 -21.07 1.14
CA LYS A 563 13.94 -21.78 0.85
C LYS A 563 14.34 -21.41 -0.57
N ALA A 564 15.38 -20.59 -0.71
CA ALA A 564 16.10 -20.47 -1.95
C ALA A 564 16.52 -21.88 -2.41
N PRO A 565 16.43 -22.23 -3.70
CA PRO A 565 17.02 -23.46 -4.18
C PRO A 565 18.51 -23.43 -3.83
N GLU A 566 18.99 -24.51 -3.18
CA GLU A 566 20.41 -24.76 -2.94
C GLU A 566 21.12 -24.72 -4.30
N THR A 567 21.66 -23.55 -4.62
CA THR A 567 22.62 -23.41 -5.70
C THR A 567 23.95 -23.78 -5.10
N THR A 568 24.43 -24.95 -5.51
CA THR A 568 25.84 -25.30 -5.43
C THR A 568 26.64 -24.10 -5.93
N VAL A 569 27.34 -23.46 -4.99
CA VAL A 569 28.20 -22.32 -5.25
C VAL A 569 29.32 -22.80 -6.15
N VAL A 570 29.15 -22.60 -7.46
CA VAL A 570 30.27 -22.45 -8.38
C VAL A 570 30.72 -21.00 -8.21
N PRO A 571 31.93 -20.74 -7.71
CA PRO A 571 32.39 -19.37 -7.46
C PRO A 571 32.71 -18.70 -8.79
N THR A 572 31.76 -17.94 -9.34
CA THR A 572 32.06 -16.94 -10.36
C THR A 572 32.38 -15.63 -9.69
N SER A 573 33.66 -15.28 -9.69
CA SER A 573 34.17 -13.99 -9.22
C SER A 573 33.71 -12.86 -10.14
N THR A 574 32.67 -12.15 -9.75
CA THR A 574 32.47 -10.76 -10.14
C THR A 574 32.46 -9.94 -8.86
N LYS A 575 33.58 -9.27 -8.57
CA LYS A 575 33.73 -8.38 -7.40
C LYS A 575 32.72 -7.23 -7.53
N THR A 576 31.57 -7.33 -6.87
CA THR A 576 30.66 -6.20 -6.66
C THR A 576 31.36 -5.17 -5.78
N ARG A 577 31.32 -3.87 -6.14
CA ARG A 577 31.95 -2.83 -5.32
C ARG A 577 31.34 -2.81 -3.91
N PRO A 578 32.15 -2.65 -2.85
CA PRO A 578 31.64 -2.57 -1.48
C PRO A 578 30.79 -1.30 -1.29
N ILE A 579 29.69 -1.42 -0.54
CA ILE A 579 28.85 -0.27 -0.16
C ILE A 579 29.55 0.51 0.95
N ILE A 580 29.59 1.83 0.85
CA ILE A 580 30.17 2.72 1.86
C ILE A 580 29.05 3.53 2.55
N ILE A 581 28.89 3.35 3.86
CA ILE A 581 27.90 4.06 4.67
C ILE A 581 28.58 5.12 5.56
N TRP A 582 28.05 6.33 5.56
CA TRP A 582 28.50 7.43 6.41
C TRP A 582 27.66 7.58 7.67
N SER A 583 28.30 7.84 8.83
CA SER A 583 27.62 8.12 10.10
C SER A 583 28.32 9.18 10.96
N ASN A 584 27.52 9.98 11.69
CA ASN A 584 27.98 11.01 12.65
C ASN A 584 27.34 10.85 14.04
N ASP A 585 27.13 9.62 14.50
CA ASP A 585 26.24 9.32 15.62
C ASP A 585 26.77 9.74 17.00
N PHE A 586 25.86 10.09 17.92
CA PHE A 586 26.16 10.41 19.32
C PHE A 586 26.14 9.19 20.24
N HIS A 587 25.76 8.01 19.74
CA HIS A 587 25.79 6.76 20.49
C HIS A 587 26.64 5.70 19.79
N ILE A 588 27.72 5.25 20.45
CA ILE A 588 28.69 4.33 19.85
C ILE A 588 28.14 2.92 19.61
N SER A 589 27.28 2.40 20.49
CA SER A 589 26.88 0.99 20.45
C SER A 589 25.99 0.58 19.26
N PRO A 590 24.93 1.31 18.86
CA PRO A 590 24.16 0.97 17.66
C PRO A 590 25.02 0.95 16.39
N ILE A 591 25.95 1.89 16.25
CA ILE A 591 26.85 1.93 15.09
C ILE A 591 27.89 0.80 15.15
N LYS A 592 28.44 0.48 16.32
CA LYS A 592 29.31 -0.69 16.51
C LYS A 592 28.58 -1.98 16.09
N ASP A 593 27.33 -2.13 16.52
CA ASP A 593 26.51 -3.26 16.13
C ASP A 593 26.29 -3.34 14.62
N LEU A 594 25.85 -2.23 14.03
CA LEU A 594 25.58 -2.16 12.61
C LEU A 594 26.82 -2.47 11.76
N LYS A 595 28.00 -1.96 12.16
CA LYS A 595 29.29 -2.30 11.53
C LYS A 595 29.60 -3.78 11.63
N SER A 596 29.41 -4.38 12.81
CA SER A 596 29.64 -5.81 12.98
C SER A 596 28.69 -6.65 12.14
N PHE A 597 27.42 -6.25 12.06
CA PHE A 597 26.39 -7.02 11.36
C PHE A 597 26.53 -6.89 9.84
N LEU A 598 26.67 -5.67 9.33
CA LEU A 598 26.75 -5.40 7.89
C LEU A 598 28.17 -5.57 7.31
N GLY A 599 29.21 -5.54 8.13
CA GLY A 599 30.57 -5.86 7.70
C GLY A 599 30.66 -7.27 7.11
N ALA A 600 29.93 -8.23 7.68
CA ALA A 600 29.80 -9.59 7.12
C ALA A 600 29.08 -9.63 5.76
N MET A 601 28.38 -8.56 5.38
CA MET A 601 27.68 -8.39 4.09
C MET A 601 28.47 -7.53 3.08
N GLY A 602 29.73 -7.22 3.37
CA GLY A 602 30.59 -6.43 2.48
C GLY A 602 30.33 -4.92 2.52
N VAL A 603 29.76 -4.41 3.62
CA VAL A 603 29.56 -2.97 3.84
C VAL A 603 30.73 -2.39 4.63
N THR A 604 31.23 -1.24 4.19
CA THR A 604 32.26 -0.46 4.88
C THR A 604 31.64 0.82 5.45
N PHE A 605 32.18 1.33 6.55
CA PHE A 605 31.68 2.52 7.21
C PHE A 605 32.73 3.62 7.27
N ILE A 606 32.31 4.84 6.95
CA ILE A 606 32.98 6.08 7.35
C ILE A 606 32.22 6.60 8.57
N ASP A 607 32.74 6.28 9.75
CA ASP A 607 32.11 6.66 11.02
C ASP A 607 32.94 7.73 11.72
N LYS A 608 32.40 8.94 11.72
CA LYS A 608 32.96 10.11 12.38
C LYS A 608 32.06 10.45 13.57
N SER A 609 32.13 9.62 14.61
CA SER A 609 31.26 9.69 15.78
C SER A 609 31.46 10.98 16.56
N LEU A 610 30.34 11.59 16.95
CA LEU A 610 30.27 12.77 17.80
C LEU A 610 30.01 12.41 19.28
N SER A 611 29.95 11.11 19.61
CA SER A 611 29.71 10.64 20.97
C SER A 611 30.79 11.10 21.96
N GLY A 612 30.41 11.32 23.22
CA GLY A 612 31.35 11.45 24.34
C GLY A 612 32.22 10.20 24.54
N HIS A 613 31.71 9.04 24.13
CA HIS A 613 32.35 7.73 24.32
C HIS A 613 33.07 7.19 23.08
N CYS A 614 33.22 7.97 22.00
CA CYS A 614 33.84 7.56 20.74
C CYS A 614 35.26 6.98 20.87
N HIS A 615 35.97 7.30 21.96
CA HIS A 615 37.32 6.80 22.24
C HIS A 615 37.33 5.29 22.54
N LEU A 616 36.21 4.73 23.04
CA LEU A 616 36.07 3.30 23.33
C LEU A 616 36.00 2.46 22.05
N THR A 617 35.53 3.04 20.94
CA THR A 617 35.42 2.38 19.63
C THR A 617 36.46 2.87 18.62
N LYS A 618 37.32 3.83 19.00
CA LYS A 618 38.29 4.50 18.12
C LYS A 618 37.62 5.13 16.87
N THR A 619 36.44 5.73 17.05
CA THR A 619 35.65 6.32 15.95
C THR A 619 35.42 7.82 16.11
N CYS A 620 36.17 8.48 17.00
CA CYS A 620 36.03 9.92 17.20
C CYS A 620 36.27 10.69 15.91
N ALA A 621 35.33 11.59 15.56
CA ALA A 621 35.55 12.57 14.51
C ALA A 621 36.76 13.46 14.83
N THR A 622 37.69 13.60 13.89
CA THR A 622 38.89 14.45 14.02
C THR A 622 38.96 15.57 12.98
N ASP A 623 38.18 15.47 11.90
CA ASP A 623 38.32 16.25 10.67
C ASP A 623 36.97 16.69 10.08
N LEU A 624 35.89 16.69 10.89
CA LEU A 624 34.61 17.24 10.44
C LEU A 624 34.72 18.77 10.25
N LYS A 625 34.37 19.24 9.05
CA LYS A 625 34.47 20.65 8.66
C LYS A 625 33.42 21.57 9.31
N VAL A 626 32.24 21.04 9.64
CA VAL A 626 31.06 21.84 10.07
C VAL A 626 30.42 21.28 11.34
N LEU A 627 30.14 19.97 11.36
CA LEU A 627 29.54 19.32 12.52
C LEU A 627 30.57 19.09 13.64
N ASN A 628 30.12 19.30 14.87
CA ASN A 628 30.86 19.00 16.09
C ASN A 628 29.90 18.63 17.23
N LYS A 629 30.46 18.30 18.40
CA LYS A 629 29.69 17.88 19.57
C LYS A 629 28.66 18.91 20.06
N GLY A 630 28.92 20.20 19.82
CA GLY A 630 28.06 21.30 20.28
C GLY A 630 26.88 21.59 19.36
N ASN A 631 26.97 21.25 18.07
CA ASN A 631 25.93 21.61 17.09
C ASN A 631 25.19 20.41 16.45
N GLY A 632 25.74 19.20 16.53
CA GLY A 632 25.22 18.03 15.79
C GLY A 632 23.87 17.49 16.29
N ILE A 633 23.57 17.58 17.59
CA ILE A 633 22.27 17.12 18.12
C ILE A 633 21.15 18.07 17.67
N ASN A 634 21.34 19.36 17.91
CA ASN A 634 20.26 20.33 17.79
C ASN A 634 20.11 20.90 16.39
N LEU A 635 21.15 20.96 15.53
CA LEU A 635 21.12 21.62 14.20
C LEU A 635 20.32 22.94 14.22
N ASP A 636 20.57 23.76 15.22
CA ASP A 636 19.74 24.91 15.63
C ASP A 636 19.96 26.17 14.79
N ARG A 637 21.09 26.26 14.07
CA ARG A 637 21.39 27.35 13.14
C ARG A 637 20.90 26.99 11.73
N PRO A 638 19.94 27.70 11.11
CA PRO A 638 19.48 27.40 9.75
C PRO A 638 20.59 27.40 8.68
N ALA A 639 21.63 28.23 8.87
CA ALA A 639 22.78 28.26 7.96
C ALA A 639 23.57 26.94 7.93
N ILE A 640 23.46 26.09 8.96
CA ILE A 640 24.27 24.86 9.10
C ILE A 640 24.00 23.86 7.97
N TYR A 641 22.78 23.83 7.43
CA TYR A 641 22.43 22.95 6.32
C TYR A 641 23.19 23.34 5.05
N THR A 642 23.23 24.65 4.74
CA THR A 642 23.97 25.19 3.60
C THR A 642 25.48 25.09 3.83
N GLU A 643 25.98 25.46 5.01
CA GLU A 643 27.40 25.34 5.39
C GLU A 643 27.90 23.90 5.21
N PHE A 644 27.12 22.91 5.68
CA PHE A 644 27.48 21.50 5.55
C PHE A 644 27.47 21.04 4.09
N TYR A 645 26.40 21.34 3.35
CA TYR A 645 26.34 20.95 1.93
C TYR A 645 27.50 21.55 1.13
N GLU A 646 27.76 22.85 1.27
CA GLU A 646 28.84 23.53 0.56
C GLU A 646 30.23 22.98 0.93
N ALA A 647 30.44 22.59 2.20
CA ALA A 647 31.71 22.03 2.65
C ALA A 647 31.99 20.60 2.13
N TYR A 648 30.95 19.86 1.74
CA TYR A 648 31.05 18.43 1.43
C TYR A 648 30.55 18.02 0.04
N LYS A 649 29.88 18.89 -0.72
CA LYS A 649 29.34 18.55 -2.06
C LYS A 649 30.42 18.06 -3.05
N ASP A 650 31.63 18.61 -2.95
CA ASP A 650 32.80 18.28 -3.78
C ASP A 650 33.90 17.58 -2.97
N ASP A 651 33.56 17.04 -1.79
CA ASP A 651 34.55 16.38 -0.92
C ASP A 651 34.83 14.94 -1.41
N PRO A 652 36.11 14.56 -1.63
CA PRO A 652 36.47 13.25 -2.18
C PRO A 652 36.09 12.06 -1.29
N GLU A 653 35.93 12.28 0.02
CA GLU A 653 35.47 11.23 0.93
C GLU A 653 33.94 11.09 0.86
N MET A 654 33.22 12.22 0.82
CA MET A 654 31.77 12.27 0.65
C MET A 654 31.32 11.70 -0.70
N GLU A 655 32.09 11.90 -1.77
CA GLU A 655 31.81 11.36 -3.11
C GLU A 655 31.67 9.83 -3.08
N LYS A 656 32.53 9.14 -2.32
CA LYS A 656 32.56 7.68 -2.18
C LYS A 656 31.38 7.09 -1.41
N VAL A 657 30.65 7.90 -0.64
CA VAL A 657 29.55 7.46 0.20
C VAL A 657 28.37 7.00 -0.66
N ASP A 658 27.77 5.87 -0.32
CA ASP A 658 26.57 5.37 -1.00
C ASP A 658 25.29 5.69 -0.24
N ALA A 659 25.37 5.69 1.10
CA ALA A 659 24.26 6.02 1.96
C ALA A 659 24.68 6.69 3.27
N PHE A 660 23.76 7.45 3.85
CA PHE A 660 23.86 8.03 5.20
C PHE A 660 23.01 7.22 6.18
N VAL A 661 23.48 7.04 7.41
CA VAL A 661 22.70 6.41 8.48
C VAL A 661 22.70 7.23 9.76
N CYS A 662 21.52 7.41 10.38
CA CYS A 662 21.34 8.16 11.62
C CYS A 662 20.53 7.39 12.66
N PHE A 663 21.11 7.17 13.84
CA PHE A 663 20.42 6.57 15.00
C PHE A 663 20.12 7.60 16.09
N HIS A 664 21.15 8.30 16.55
CA HIS A 664 21.11 9.15 17.73
C HIS A 664 21.84 10.50 17.48
N PRO A 665 21.12 11.60 17.19
CA PRO A 665 19.70 11.64 16.81
C PRO A 665 19.45 11.16 15.39
N SER A 666 18.35 10.46 15.20
CA SER A 666 17.81 10.15 13.88
C SER A 666 17.46 11.41 13.09
N ALA A 667 17.04 12.50 13.77
CA ALA A 667 16.81 13.83 13.19
C ALA A 667 18.06 14.47 12.56
N MET A 668 19.26 13.97 12.85
CA MET A 668 20.47 14.45 12.19
C MET A 668 20.44 14.18 10.68
N CYS A 669 19.63 13.23 10.21
CA CYS A 669 19.50 12.93 8.78
C CYS A 669 18.94 14.08 7.95
N GLU A 670 18.36 15.11 8.58
CA GLU A 670 17.99 16.36 7.89
C GLU A 670 19.19 17.03 7.19
N ILE A 671 20.39 16.94 7.76
CA ILE A 671 21.58 17.57 7.18
C ILE A 671 22.06 16.91 5.89
N PHE A 672 21.69 15.64 5.69
CA PHE A 672 22.07 14.86 4.51
C PHE A 672 21.04 14.93 3.38
N MET A 673 19.84 15.49 3.62
CA MET A 673 18.78 15.62 2.61
C MET A 673 19.20 16.37 1.33
N PRO A 674 20.10 17.37 1.35
CA PRO A 674 20.57 18.02 0.13
C PRO A 674 21.44 17.13 -0.77
N PHE A 675 21.96 16.01 -0.25
CA PHE A 675 22.77 15.09 -1.04
C PHE A 675 21.88 14.11 -1.79
N ASN A 676 22.20 13.86 -3.06
CA ASN A 676 21.51 12.87 -3.87
C ASN A 676 22.06 11.45 -3.61
N LYS A 677 21.96 10.99 -2.36
CA LYS A 677 22.39 9.66 -1.91
C LYS A 677 21.32 9.04 -1.02
N SER A 678 21.38 7.73 -0.78
CA SER A 678 20.41 7.04 0.07
C SER A 678 20.49 7.50 1.52
N ILE A 679 19.35 7.65 2.19
CA ILE A 679 19.26 8.01 3.61
C ILE A 679 18.54 6.88 4.36
N ILE A 680 19.16 6.43 5.45
CA ILE A 680 18.65 5.38 6.33
C ILE A 680 18.43 5.98 7.73
N VAL A 681 17.17 6.17 8.11
CA VAL A 681 16.78 6.76 9.40
C VAL A 681 16.35 5.63 10.34
N ILE A 682 17.02 5.45 11.48
CA ILE A 682 16.69 4.39 12.45
C ILE A 682 16.70 4.97 13.87
N PRO A 683 15.61 5.59 14.36
CA PRO A 683 15.53 5.99 15.76
C PRO A 683 15.87 4.81 16.69
N SER A 684 16.90 5.00 17.51
CA SER A 684 17.23 4.15 18.67
C SER A 684 16.52 4.57 19.95
N THR A 685 15.90 5.75 19.90
CA THR A 685 15.08 6.37 20.94
C THR A 685 14.18 7.40 20.25
N ARG A 686 13.17 7.92 20.97
CA ARG A 686 12.15 8.84 20.46
C ARG A 686 12.73 9.87 19.49
N PHE A 687 12.24 9.80 18.25
CA PHE A 687 12.87 10.38 17.06
C PHE A 687 12.99 11.91 17.05
N GLU A 688 12.28 12.61 17.93
CA GLU A 688 12.32 14.06 18.10
C GLU A 688 13.53 14.57 18.89
N MET A 689 14.49 13.71 19.23
CA MET A 689 15.71 14.15 19.91
C MET A 689 16.39 15.30 19.15
N GLY A 690 16.63 16.41 19.84
CA GLY A 690 17.17 17.64 19.24
C GLY A 690 16.15 18.51 18.51
N ARG A 691 14.87 18.10 18.47
CA ARG A 691 13.73 18.81 17.85
C ARG A 691 12.57 18.99 18.84
N HIS A 692 12.88 19.17 20.12
CA HIS A 692 11.91 19.21 21.21
C HIS A 692 10.93 20.39 21.18
N ALA A 693 11.17 21.44 20.37
CA ALA A 693 10.23 22.55 20.22
C ALA A 693 9.12 22.21 19.21
N LYS A 694 7.90 22.73 19.43
CA LYS A 694 6.70 22.36 18.64
C LYS A 694 6.88 22.56 17.14
N ASP A 695 7.40 23.71 16.74
CA ASP A 695 7.70 24.07 15.35
C ASP A 695 8.78 23.16 14.76
N ARG A 696 9.84 22.89 15.51
CA ARG A 696 10.95 22.04 15.09
C ARG A 696 10.55 20.58 14.96
N TRP A 697 9.73 20.06 15.86
CA TRP A 697 9.19 18.70 15.77
C TRP A 697 8.27 18.57 14.55
N ASN A 698 7.38 19.53 14.31
CA ASN A 698 6.54 19.51 13.11
C ASN A 698 7.37 19.58 11.81
N ALA A 699 8.43 20.40 11.78
CA ALA A 699 9.36 20.46 10.66
C ALA A 699 10.06 19.11 10.44
N TRP A 700 10.51 18.48 11.52
CA TRP A 700 11.11 17.14 11.45
C TRP A 700 10.12 16.08 10.96
N ASN A 701 8.86 16.10 11.42
CA ASN A 701 7.82 15.20 10.92
C ASN A 701 7.62 15.34 9.41
N LEU A 702 7.66 16.56 8.89
CA LEU A 702 7.55 16.83 7.45
C LEU A 702 8.78 16.34 6.68
N ASN A 703 9.99 16.58 7.22
CA ASN A 703 11.23 16.12 6.61
C ASN A 703 11.34 14.59 6.62
N LEU A 704 10.95 13.92 7.70
CA LEU A 704 10.91 12.47 7.77
C LEU A 704 9.92 11.87 6.76
N LYS A 705 8.77 12.52 6.53
CA LYS A 705 7.84 12.16 5.44
C LYS A 705 8.49 12.27 4.06
N ARG A 706 9.13 13.40 3.78
CA ARG A 706 9.88 13.60 2.51
C ARG A 706 10.96 12.55 2.32
N ILE A 707 11.69 12.20 3.38
CA ILE A 707 12.68 11.12 3.35
C ILE A 707 11.99 9.79 2.99
N SER A 708 10.85 9.48 3.62
CA SER A 708 10.12 8.22 3.39
C SER A 708 9.49 8.08 2.00
N GLU A 709 9.18 9.19 1.34
CA GLU A 709 8.60 9.22 -0.02
C GLU A 709 9.64 8.89 -1.10
N GLN A 710 10.93 9.01 -0.81
CA GLN A 710 11.99 8.70 -1.78
C GLN A 710 12.27 7.20 -1.85
N LEU A 711 12.16 6.64 -3.06
CA LEU A 711 12.41 5.22 -3.33
C LEU A 711 13.83 4.75 -3.03
N GLN A 712 14.81 5.63 -2.80
CA GLN A 712 16.18 5.25 -2.41
C GLN A 712 16.41 5.22 -0.90
N ASN A 713 15.47 5.76 -0.11
CA ASN A 713 15.62 5.96 1.33
C ASN A 713 14.88 4.90 2.13
N THR A 714 15.31 4.67 3.37
CA THR A 714 14.64 3.75 4.30
C THR A 714 14.39 4.44 5.63
N VAL A 715 13.13 4.46 6.06
CA VAL A 715 12.76 4.83 7.43
C VAL A 715 12.49 3.54 8.20
N GLY A 716 13.34 3.27 9.19
CA GLY A 716 13.22 2.13 10.08
C GLY A 716 12.99 2.56 11.54
N ALA A 717 13.13 1.61 12.46
CA ALA A 717 13.18 1.84 13.90
C ALA A 717 13.92 0.68 14.59
N ASN A 718 14.67 0.97 15.65
CA ASN A 718 15.49 -0.04 16.34
C ASN A 718 14.65 -0.98 17.24
N ASN A 719 13.42 -0.62 17.58
CA ASN A 719 12.52 -1.43 18.40
C ASN A 719 11.06 -1.12 18.03
N GLN A 720 10.14 -1.96 18.52
CA GLN A 720 8.71 -1.82 18.20
C GLN A 720 8.10 -0.55 18.82
N TYR A 721 8.57 -0.12 19.99
CA TYR A 721 8.09 1.10 20.64
C TYR A 721 8.34 2.33 19.76
N ASP A 722 9.58 2.52 19.31
CA ASP A 722 9.97 3.65 18.46
C ASP A 722 9.32 3.56 17.06
N LEU A 723 9.06 2.35 16.56
CA LEU A 723 8.29 2.14 15.33
C LEU A 723 6.87 2.71 15.45
N GLU A 724 6.13 2.32 16.49
CA GLU A 724 4.78 2.81 16.72
C GLU A 724 4.78 4.29 17.12
N TYR A 725 5.84 4.78 17.78
CA TYR A 725 6.00 6.19 18.12
C TYR A 725 6.14 7.06 16.85
N VAL A 726 7.00 6.66 15.91
CA VAL A 726 7.10 7.32 14.59
C VAL A 726 5.76 7.26 13.87
N ARG A 727 5.11 6.09 13.85
CA ARG A 727 3.80 5.91 13.21
C ARG A 727 2.73 6.82 13.80
N TYR A 728 2.72 6.99 15.12
CA TYR A 728 1.76 7.84 15.82
C TYR A 728 1.91 9.32 15.48
N PHE A 729 3.14 9.85 15.39
CA PHE A 729 3.34 11.28 15.09
C PHE A 729 3.36 11.61 13.59
N THR A 730 3.66 10.64 12.73
CA THR A 730 3.89 10.90 11.30
C THR A 730 2.93 10.16 10.37
N GLY A 731 2.39 9.00 10.77
CA GLY A 731 1.61 8.11 9.91
C GLY A 731 2.47 7.25 8.98
N ILE A 732 3.81 7.42 9.00
CA ILE A 732 4.76 6.56 8.30
C ILE A 732 4.72 5.18 8.96
N THR A 733 4.87 4.11 8.17
CA THR A 733 5.04 2.75 8.70
C THR A 733 6.52 2.35 8.55
N PRO A 734 7.35 2.49 9.60
CA PRO A 734 8.77 2.18 9.51
C PRO A 734 9.03 0.67 9.39
N THR A 735 10.21 0.33 8.88
CA THR A 735 10.72 -1.06 8.93
C THR A 735 11.37 -1.33 10.29
N LEU A 736 10.96 -2.39 10.98
CA LEU A 736 11.61 -2.81 12.22
C LEU A 736 13.03 -3.34 11.92
N LEU A 737 14.06 -2.64 12.39
CA LEU A 737 15.49 -2.90 12.16
C LEU A 737 16.24 -2.93 13.50
N PRO A 738 16.01 -3.95 14.34
CA PRO A 738 16.60 -4.02 15.66
C PRO A 738 18.10 -4.27 15.61
N SER A 739 18.80 -3.74 16.61
CA SER A 739 20.19 -4.08 16.85
C SER A 739 20.32 -5.61 17.06
N TYR A 740 21.25 -6.23 16.35
CA TYR A 740 21.45 -7.67 16.46
C TYR A 740 22.34 -8.01 17.65
N CYS A 741 23.41 -7.26 17.91
CA CYS A 741 24.46 -7.51 18.90
C CYS A 741 25.21 -8.84 18.69
N GLY A 742 25.50 -9.16 17.43
CA GLY A 742 26.18 -10.43 17.06
C GLY A 742 27.67 -10.48 17.34
N TYR A 743 28.27 -9.36 17.76
CA TYR A 743 29.68 -9.29 18.17
C TYR A 743 29.92 -9.82 19.58
N VAL A 744 28.87 -10.11 20.34
CA VAL A 744 29.01 -10.72 21.66
C VAL A 744 29.50 -12.15 21.47
N ASP A 745 30.60 -12.47 22.14
CA ASP A 745 31.38 -13.72 21.99
C ASP A 745 31.11 -14.74 23.11
N SER A 746 30.23 -14.39 24.05
CA SER A 746 29.88 -15.23 25.20
C SER A 746 28.46 -15.77 25.08
N GLU A 747 28.22 -16.92 25.68
CA GLU A 747 26.90 -17.55 25.78
C GLU A 747 26.62 -17.98 27.21
N TYR A 748 25.33 -18.08 27.56
CA TYR A 748 24.85 -18.49 28.87
C TYR A 748 25.50 -19.80 29.34
N ASN A 749 26.26 -19.69 30.44
CA ASN A 749 26.98 -20.79 31.06
C ASN A 749 27.05 -20.54 32.57
N PRO A 750 25.96 -20.80 33.32
CA PRO A 750 25.84 -20.38 34.72
C PRO A 750 26.77 -21.21 35.62
N THR A 751 27.96 -20.69 35.91
CA THR A 751 28.94 -21.28 36.84
C THR A 751 28.96 -20.62 38.21
N ARG A 752 28.37 -19.41 38.34
CA ARG A 752 28.26 -18.66 39.59
C ARG A 752 26.82 -18.72 40.11
N PRO A 753 26.63 -19.05 41.40
CA PRO A 753 25.29 -19.00 42.01
C PRO A 753 24.84 -17.55 42.22
N GLY A 754 23.54 -17.33 42.11
CA GLY A 754 22.91 -16.02 42.27
C GLY A 754 22.53 -15.33 40.96
N TYR A 755 21.71 -14.29 41.12
CA TYR A 755 21.18 -13.45 40.07
C TYR A 755 21.77 -12.04 40.17
N LEU A 756 21.81 -11.35 39.04
CA LEU A 756 22.19 -9.93 38.99
C LEU A 756 20.94 -9.04 38.98
N LEU A 757 21.01 -7.91 39.66
CA LEU A 757 20.04 -6.82 39.47
C LEU A 757 20.62 -5.82 38.46
N SER A 758 19.85 -5.53 37.40
CA SER A 758 20.21 -4.52 36.38
C SER A 758 20.44 -3.15 37.03
N PRO A 759 21.26 -2.26 36.43
CA PRO A 759 21.40 -0.89 36.91
C PRO A 759 20.05 -0.18 37.05
N VAL A 760 19.74 0.34 38.24
CA VAL A 760 18.50 1.09 38.50
C VAL A 760 18.80 2.58 38.46
N HIS A 761 18.28 3.29 37.45
CA HIS A 761 18.63 4.69 37.24
C HIS A 761 17.75 5.66 38.06
N LYS A 762 16.61 5.19 38.58
CA LYS A 762 15.76 6.01 39.43
C LYS A 762 16.33 6.12 40.85
N ALA A 763 16.77 7.32 41.21
CA ALA A 763 17.30 7.63 42.54
C ALA A 763 16.35 7.16 43.65
N GLY A 764 16.89 6.43 44.63
CA GLY A 764 16.15 5.88 45.78
C GLY A 764 15.33 4.62 45.51
N PHE A 765 14.97 4.32 44.26
CA PHE A 765 14.14 3.15 43.94
C PHE A 765 14.89 1.83 44.08
N GLU A 766 16.20 1.80 43.82
CA GLU A 766 17.03 0.60 44.05
C GLU A 766 16.92 0.10 45.49
N LYS A 767 17.03 1.02 46.46
CA LYS A 767 16.89 0.70 47.88
C LYS A 767 15.49 0.15 48.19
N ILE A 768 14.44 0.79 47.68
CA ILE A 768 13.05 0.33 47.86
C ILE A 768 12.90 -1.09 47.31
N PHE A 769 13.39 -1.33 46.09
CA PHE A 769 13.33 -2.65 45.45
C PHE A 769 14.05 -3.71 46.27
N LEU A 770 15.28 -3.43 46.73
CA LEU A 770 16.08 -4.37 47.52
C LEU A 770 15.46 -4.63 48.91
N ASP A 771 14.91 -3.60 49.56
CA ASP A 771 14.24 -3.74 50.85
C ASP A 771 13.00 -4.66 50.72
N GLU A 772 12.17 -4.45 49.70
CA GLU A 772 10.99 -5.30 49.43
C GLU A 772 11.35 -6.71 48.96
N PHE A 773 12.41 -6.84 48.14
CA PHE A 773 12.95 -8.14 47.75
C PHE A 773 13.43 -8.93 48.97
N ASN A 774 14.19 -8.31 49.87
CA ASN A 774 14.70 -8.95 51.08
C ASN A 774 13.58 -9.36 52.04
N LYS A 775 12.52 -8.56 52.17
CA LYS A 775 11.31 -8.94 52.94
C LYS A 775 10.58 -10.13 52.32
N ALA A 776 10.49 -10.19 50.99
CA ALA A 776 9.84 -11.31 50.31
C ALA A 776 10.67 -12.60 50.34
N LYS A 777 11.98 -12.48 50.54
CA LYS A 777 12.96 -13.57 50.49
C LYS A 777 12.99 -14.44 51.75
N GLU A 778 12.54 -13.99 52.93
CA GLU A 778 12.87 -14.51 54.30
C GLU A 778 13.22 -16.02 54.49
N GLU A 779 12.65 -16.97 53.74
CA GLU A 779 12.96 -18.42 53.82
C GLU A 779 13.67 -19.02 52.57
N SER A 780 13.96 -18.21 51.56
CA SER A 780 14.54 -18.58 50.26
C SER A 780 16.07 -18.41 50.21
N ASN A 781 16.74 -19.34 49.54
CA ASN A 781 18.20 -19.30 49.31
C ASN A 781 18.62 -18.44 48.10
N VAL A 782 17.70 -17.75 47.43
CA VAL A 782 17.98 -16.94 46.24
C VAL A 782 18.88 -15.75 46.58
N SER A 783 19.99 -15.59 45.85
CA SER A 783 20.88 -14.42 45.96
C SER A 783 20.62 -13.43 44.83
N LEU A 784 20.53 -12.13 45.14
CA LEU A 784 20.42 -11.06 44.15
C LEU A 784 21.44 -9.97 44.47
N THR A 785 22.32 -9.67 43.52
CA THR A 785 23.39 -8.67 43.71
C THR A 785 23.30 -7.57 42.64
N PRO A 786 23.34 -6.28 43.00
CA PRO A 786 23.41 -5.21 42.02
C PRO A 786 24.64 -5.34 41.11
N LEU A 787 24.41 -5.33 39.80
CA LEU A 787 25.45 -5.57 38.80
C LEU A 787 26.63 -4.61 38.96
N ARG A 788 26.36 -3.32 39.17
CA ARG A 788 27.40 -2.27 39.29
C ARG A 788 28.15 -2.30 40.62
N THR A 789 27.56 -2.88 41.65
CA THR A 789 28.25 -3.11 42.93
C THR A 789 29.25 -4.26 42.80
N LEU A 790 28.90 -5.30 42.05
CA LEU A 790 29.79 -6.44 41.81
C LEU A 790 30.85 -6.14 40.74
N TYR A 791 30.46 -5.45 39.68
CA TYR A 791 31.29 -5.17 38.52
C TYR A 791 31.31 -3.67 38.20
N GLY A 792 32.42 -2.99 38.48
CA GLY A 792 32.67 -1.64 37.96
C GLY A 792 32.78 -1.65 36.43
N HIS A 793 33.51 -2.64 35.92
CA HIS A 793 33.58 -3.04 34.51
C HIS A 793 33.40 -4.56 34.43
N TYR A 794 32.86 -5.06 33.31
CA TYR A 794 32.61 -6.48 33.11
C TYR A 794 32.95 -6.89 31.68
N GLU A 795 33.32 -8.15 31.51
CA GLU A 795 33.31 -8.84 30.23
C GLU A 795 31.96 -9.55 30.03
N TYR A 796 31.60 -9.89 28.79
CA TYR A 796 30.32 -10.58 28.51
C TYR A 796 30.21 -11.92 29.26
N SER A 797 31.31 -12.65 29.41
CA SER A 797 31.38 -13.90 30.15
C SER A 797 31.07 -13.73 31.64
N ASP A 798 31.37 -12.56 32.22
CA ASP A 798 31.06 -12.30 33.63
C ASP A 798 29.55 -12.32 33.85
N LEU A 799 28.77 -11.72 32.93
CA LEU A 799 27.32 -11.71 32.99
C LEU A 799 26.73 -13.08 32.66
N ALA A 800 27.26 -13.74 31.63
CA ALA A 800 26.80 -15.06 31.19
C ALA A 800 27.05 -16.19 32.22
N SER A 801 27.93 -15.94 33.18
CA SER A 801 28.24 -16.88 34.27
C SER A 801 27.25 -16.90 35.43
N HIS A 802 26.31 -15.95 35.51
CA HIS A 802 25.27 -15.90 36.56
C HIS A 802 24.00 -16.63 36.14
N GLN A 803 23.13 -16.97 37.10
CA GLN A 803 21.90 -17.73 36.83
C GLN A 803 20.89 -16.96 35.96
N GLY A 804 20.87 -15.64 36.05
CA GLY A 804 20.03 -14.75 35.25
C GLY A 804 20.10 -13.31 35.74
N ILE A 805 19.35 -12.41 35.09
CA ILE A 805 19.35 -10.98 35.40
C ILE A 805 17.91 -10.51 35.67
N VAL A 806 17.70 -9.94 36.85
CA VAL A 806 16.45 -9.26 37.24
C VAL A 806 16.54 -7.81 36.82
N TYR A 807 15.53 -7.35 36.08
CA TYR A 807 15.47 -6.03 35.51
C TYR A 807 14.52 -5.10 36.25
N VAL A 808 15.02 -3.89 36.53
CA VAL A 808 14.22 -2.71 36.81
C VAL A 808 14.55 -1.70 35.70
N PRO A 809 13.76 -1.67 34.61
CA PRO A 809 14.11 -0.88 33.43
C PRO A 809 13.95 0.61 33.69
N TYR A 810 14.85 1.40 33.10
CA TYR A 810 14.80 2.87 33.10
C TYR A 810 14.41 3.46 31.73
N GLN A 811 14.36 2.61 30.72
CA GLN A 811 14.12 2.92 29.32
C GLN A 811 13.42 1.72 28.66
N VAL A 812 12.63 1.95 27.60
CA VAL A 812 11.87 0.91 26.88
C VAL A 812 12.72 0.02 25.96
N SER A 813 13.95 0.46 25.68
CA SER A 813 14.92 -0.21 24.82
C SER A 813 16.33 0.24 25.20
N VAL A 814 17.26 -0.69 25.45
CA VAL A 814 18.65 -0.39 25.82
C VAL A 814 19.61 -1.38 25.18
N MET A 815 20.77 -0.92 24.73
CA MET A 815 21.73 -1.78 24.00
C MET A 815 22.20 -2.99 24.82
N SER A 816 22.42 -2.82 26.13
CA SER A 816 22.84 -3.92 26.99
C SER A 816 21.79 -5.03 27.11
N LEU A 817 20.50 -4.70 26.94
CA LEU A 817 19.43 -5.68 26.93
C LEU A 817 19.50 -6.55 25.66
N PHE A 818 19.81 -5.97 24.50
CA PHE A 818 20.06 -6.75 23.27
C PHE A 818 21.24 -7.70 23.44
N GLU A 819 22.37 -7.21 23.97
CA GLU A 819 23.57 -8.01 24.21
C GLU A 819 23.27 -9.19 25.14
N GLN A 820 22.61 -8.93 26.28
CA GLN A 820 22.25 -9.97 27.25
C GLN A 820 21.27 -11.00 26.69
N TYR A 821 20.30 -10.55 25.90
CA TYR A 821 19.37 -11.44 25.22
C TYR A 821 20.08 -12.31 24.16
N ARG A 822 21.07 -11.78 23.45
CA ARG A 822 21.87 -12.55 22.48
C ARG A 822 22.82 -13.56 23.11
N MET A 823 23.30 -13.29 24.32
CA MET A 823 24.01 -14.28 25.13
C MET A 823 23.10 -15.41 25.60
N ASN A 824 21.78 -15.32 25.40
CA ASN A 824 20.78 -16.27 25.90
C ASN A 824 20.72 -16.32 27.44
N VAL A 825 21.07 -15.22 28.11
CA VAL A 825 20.99 -15.13 29.58
C VAL A 825 19.52 -14.98 29.98
N PRO A 826 18.96 -15.83 30.85
CA PRO A 826 17.58 -15.68 31.33
C PRO A 826 17.33 -14.30 31.97
N LEU A 827 16.28 -13.62 31.52
CA LEU A 827 15.93 -12.27 31.94
C LEU A 827 14.58 -12.25 32.64
N PHE A 828 14.52 -11.57 33.79
CA PHE A 828 13.33 -11.43 34.61
C PHE A 828 12.87 -9.98 34.62
N PHE A 829 11.65 -9.73 34.13
CA PHE A 829 11.08 -8.39 34.06
C PHE A 829 9.78 -8.29 34.87
N PRO A 830 9.44 -7.13 35.43
CA PRO A 830 8.10 -6.92 35.97
C PRO A 830 7.04 -7.16 34.88
N SER A 831 5.84 -7.60 35.26
CA SER A 831 4.72 -7.66 34.33
C SER A 831 4.30 -6.27 33.87
N LEU A 832 3.52 -6.20 32.78
CA LEU A 832 3.06 -4.92 32.23
C LEU A 832 2.33 -4.09 33.28
N ASP A 833 1.46 -4.71 34.08
CA ASP A 833 0.72 -4.04 35.13
C ASP A 833 1.63 -3.53 36.25
N LEU A 834 2.59 -4.36 36.71
CA LEU A 834 3.52 -3.97 37.76
C LEU A 834 4.42 -2.81 37.30
N LEU A 835 5.01 -2.90 36.11
CA LEU A 835 5.88 -1.85 35.58
C LEU A 835 5.11 -0.54 35.33
N SER A 836 3.89 -0.63 34.80
CA SER A 836 3.02 0.55 34.63
C SER A 836 2.70 1.21 35.97
N SER A 837 2.47 0.42 37.03
CA SER A 837 2.28 0.96 38.38
C SER A 837 3.53 1.65 38.92
N TRP A 838 4.70 1.03 38.74
CA TRP A 838 5.97 1.63 39.15
C TRP A 838 6.28 2.91 38.37
N GLN A 839 5.93 2.94 37.09
CA GLN A 839 6.08 4.14 36.27
C GLN A 839 5.18 5.27 36.77
N LEU A 840 3.91 4.99 37.03
CA LEU A 840 2.96 6.00 37.53
C LEU A 840 3.36 6.52 38.92
N THR A 841 3.83 5.65 39.82
CA THR A 841 4.14 6.03 41.22
C THR A 841 5.54 6.62 41.38
N TYR A 842 6.55 6.04 40.74
CA TYR A 842 7.96 6.36 40.99
C TYR A 842 8.68 6.95 39.76
N ASN A 843 8.05 6.95 38.58
CA ASN A 843 8.67 7.32 37.31
C ASN A 843 9.98 6.53 37.09
N VAL A 844 9.89 5.20 37.19
CA VAL A 844 11.07 4.30 37.08
C VAL A 844 11.67 4.30 35.67
N LEU A 845 10.84 4.45 34.63
CA LEU A 845 11.26 4.62 33.24
C LEU A 845 11.49 6.11 32.93
N ASN A 846 12.33 6.77 33.73
CA ASN A 846 12.55 8.21 33.66
C ASN A 846 13.14 8.68 32.32
N GLU A 847 13.69 7.78 31.51
CA GLU A 847 14.16 8.12 30.17
C GLU A 847 13.09 7.90 29.10
N ARG A 848 11.91 7.32 29.38
CA ARG A 848 10.86 7.02 28.39
C ARG A 848 10.40 8.22 27.56
N THR A 849 10.35 9.40 28.18
CA THR A 849 9.90 10.65 27.55
C THR A 849 10.97 11.71 27.72
N TRP A 850 11.17 12.58 26.71
CA TRP A 850 12.15 13.66 26.82
C TRP A 850 11.80 14.65 27.94
N SER A 851 10.52 14.89 28.19
CA SER A 851 10.06 15.68 29.33
C SER A 851 10.57 15.11 30.66
N SER A 852 10.50 13.78 30.85
CA SER A 852 11.01 13.12 32.06
C SER A 852 12.54 13.20 32.16
N VAL A 853 13.25 13.09 31.03
CA VAL A 853 14.71 13.33 30.96
C VAL A 853 15.06 14.75 31.42
N PHE A 854 14.24 15.74 31.05
CA PHE A 854 14.39 17.13 31.50
C PHE A 854 13.79 17.41 32.89
N GLY A 855 13.37 16.38 33.62
CA GLY A 855 12.93 16.49 35.02
C GLY A 855 11.45 16.79 35.21
N THR A 856 10.62 16.67 34.18
CA THR A 856 9.17 16.95 34.24
C THR A 856 8.34 15.72 33.86
N ILE A 857 7.26 15.45 34.58
CA ILE A 857 6.34 14.34 34.25
C ILE A 857 5.24 14.86 33.32
N PRO A 858 5.24 14.49 32.02
CA PRO A 858 4.29 15.02 31.06
C PRO A 858 2.90 14.37 31.19
N ASP A 859 1.84 15.13 30.90
CA ASP A 859 0.46 14.62 30.75
C ASP A 859 0.00 14.55 29.28
N LYS A 860 0.82 15.03 28.35
CA LYS A 860 0.61 14.95 26.91
C LYS A 860 1.87 15.34 26.15
N SER A 861 1.87 15.04 24.86
CA SER A 861 2.81 15.55 23.87
C SER A 861 2.52 17.01 23.55
N ILE A 862 3.58 17.74 23.16
CA ILE A 862 3.47 19.14 22.72
C ILE A 862 2.87 19.30 21.32
N ILE A 863 2.86 18.21 20.54
CA ILE A 863 2.17 18.08 19.25
C ILE A 863 1.18 16.92 19.33
N PRO A 864 0.04 16.99 18.62
CA PRO A 864 -0.88 15.86 18.55
C PRO A 864 -0.31 14.75 17.65
N GLY A 865 -0.67 13.50 17.94
CA GLY A 865 -0.52 12.41 16.99
C GLY A 865 -1.46 12.53 15.79
N VAL A 866 -1.22 11.71 14.77
CA VAL A 866 -2.03 11.65 13.54
C VAL A 866 -2.96 10.44 13.50
N LEU A 867 -2.87 9.53 14.47
CA LEU A 867 -3.71 8.33 14.57
C LEU A 867 -4.87 8.55 15.53
N ASP A 868 -6.08 8.19 15.10
CA ASP A 868 -7.27 8.26 15.94
C ASP A 868 -7.30 7.13 16.97
N ASN A 869 -7.92 7.39 18.13
CA ASN A 869 -8.15 6.41 19.20
C ASN A 869 -6.87 5.76 19.78
N VAL A 870 -5.72 6.42 19.65
CA VAL A 870 -4.47 6.00 20.27
C VAL A 870 -4.13 6.99 21.39
N PRO A 871 -3.94 6.55 22.65
CA PRO A 871 -3.58 7.45 23.75
C PRO A 871 -2.21 8.07 23.50
N ASP A 872 -1.97 9.25 24.06
CA ASP A 872 -0.73 9.99 23.86
C ASP A 872 0.48 9.24 24.47
N PRO A 873 1.54 8.93 23.68
CA PRO A 873 2.72 8.22 24.19
C PRO A 873 3.46 8.97 25.29
N ASN A 874 3.36 10.29 25.35
CA ASN A 874 4.01 11.12 26.36
C ASN A 874 3.07 11.50 27.51
N ASN A 875 1.97 10.78 27.71
CA ASN A 875 1.18 10.92 28.94
C ASN A 875 1.70 9.94 30.01
N ASP A 876 2.55 10.43 30.91
CA ASP A 876 3.07 9.70 32.08
C ASP A 876 2.16 9.84 33.33
N LYS A 877 1.01 10.51 33.21
CA LYS A 877 0.02 10.64 34.30
C LYS A 877 -1.21 9.76 34.13
N ASP A 878 -1.38 9.14 32.97
CA ASP A 878 -2.48 8.23 32.66
C ASP A 878 -1.99 6.79 32.59
N LEU A 879 -2.53 5.95 33.47
CA LEU A 879 -2.17 4.54 33.55
C LEU A 879 -2.47 3.78 32.25
N GLU A 880 -3.59 4.10 31.58
CA GLU A 880 -3.98 3.40 30.36
C GLU A 880 -3.08 3.80 29.18
N ALA A 881 -2.68 5.07 29.09
CA ALA A 881 -1.66 5.52 28.15
C ALA A 881 -0.32 4.80 28.40
N ILE A 882 0.14 4.76 29.65
CA ILE A 882 1.37 4.05 30.03
C ILE A 882 1.29 2.58 29.61
N LYS A 883 0.23 1.85 30.01
CA LYS A 883 0.04 0.44 29.66
C LYS A 883 -0.02 0.21 28.16
N TYR A 884 -0.76 1.05 27.43
CA TYR A 884 -0.90 0.95 25.98
C TYR A 884 0.45 0.99 25.27
N TRP A 885 1.34 1.89 25.71
CA TRP A 885 2.63 2.09 25.06
C TRP A 885 3.72 1.14 25.56
N LEU A 886 3.75 0.86 26.86
CA LEU A 886 4.77 -0.02 27.43
C LEU A 886 4.74 -1.42 26.84
N LYS A 887 3.58 -1.93 26.39
CA LYS A 887 3.52 -3.23 25.72
C LYS A 887 4.48 -3.36 24.53
N TYR A 888 4.86 -2.27 23.87
CA TYR A 888 5.78 -2.27 22.72
C TYR A 888 7.26 -2.26 23.11
N SER A 889 7.60 -2.21 24.41
CA SER A 889 8.99 -2.28 24.89
C SER A 889 9.61 -3.61 24.51
N ASP A 890 10.93 -3.63 24.26
CA ASP A 890 11.66 -4.80 23.77
C ASP A 890 11.37 -6.08 24.55
N PHE A 891 11.43 -5.98 25.88
CA PHE A 891 11.22 -7.08 26.81
C PHE A 891 9.78 -7.59 26.88
N TYR A 892 8.81 -6.95 26.23
CA TYR A 892 7.44 -7.49 26.03
C TYR A 892 7.21 -8.02 24.62
N GLN A 893 8.11 -7.72 23.68
CA GLN A 893 8.05 -8.19 22.30
C GLN A 893 8.85 -9.48 22.09
N TRP A 894 9.80 -9.76 22.97
CA TRP A 894 10.68 -10.92 22.83
C TRP A 894 10.14 -12.14 23.60
N PRO A 895 10.22 -13.35 23.01
CA PRO A 895 9.82 -14.56 23.69
C PRO A 895 10.84 -14.93 24.78
N HIS A 896 10.45 -15.84 25.67
CA HIS A 896 11.32 -16.39 26.72
C HIS A 896 11.84 -15.36 27.75
N ILE A 897 11.19 -14.19 27.84
CA ILE A 897 11.31 -13.31 29.00
C ILE A 897 10.42 -13.84 30.12
N VAL A 898 10.95 -13.86 31.35
CA VAL A 898 10.20 -14.31 32.53
C VAL A 898 9.60 -13.10 33.22
N TYR A 899 8.28 -12.98 33.22
CA TYR A 899 7.60 -11.85 33.88
C TYR A 899 7.26 -12.18 35.32
N PHE A 900 7.25 -11.19 36.22
CA PHE A 900 6.76 -11.34 37.60
C PHE A 900 5.78 -10.23 38.01
N ASP A 901 4.76 -10.59 38.80
CA ASP A 901 3.67 -9.68 39.22
C ASP A 901 3.88 -9.10 40.62
N THR A 902 4.66 -9.77 41.47
CA THR A 902 4.99 -9.32 42.83
C THR A 902 6.39 -9.76 43.23
N TYR A 903 6.95 -9.22 44.32
CA TYR A 903 8.24 -9.67 44.85
C TYR A 903 8.22 -11.15 45.27
N LYS A 904 7.12 -11.67 45.82
CA LYS A 904 6.97 -13.10 46.15
C LYS A 904 6.94 -13.99 44.91
N ASP A 905 6.24 -13.55 43.88
CA ASP A 905 6.21 -14.23 42.58
C ASP A 905 7.58 -14.20 41.89
N LEU A 906 8.33 -13.11 42.01
CA LEU A 906 9.72 -13.04 41.57
C LEU A 906 10.57 -14.09 42.29
N ILE A 907 10.56 -14.17 43.62
CA ILE A 907 11.32 -15.18 44.38
C ILE A 907 10.96 -16.60 43.91
N MET A 908 9.66 -16.91 43.81
CA MET A 908 9.19 -18.20 43.32
C MET A 908 9.73 -18.51 41.92
N LYS A 909 9.71 -17.55 40.99
CA LYS A 909 10.21 -17.73 39.62
C LYS A 909 11.73 -17.88 39.58
N LEU A 910 12.47 -17.19 40.44
CA LEU A 910 13.92 -17.37 40.57
C LEU A 910 14.26 -18.79 41.06
N GLU A 911 13.44 -19.40 41.91
CA GLU A 911 13.67 -20.77 42.40
C GLU A 911 13.24 -21.86 41.42
N THR A 912 12.14 -21.65 40.71
CA THR A 912 11.42 -22.73 40.01
C THR A 912 11.56 -22.71 38.49
N THR A 913 12.02 -21.60 37.90
CA THR A 913 12.14 -21.50 36.44
C THR A 913 13.25 -22.42 35.93
N ASP A 914 12.93 -23.23 34.91
CA ASP A 914 13.93 -23.98 34.14
C ASP A 914 14.73 -23.01 33.25
N LEU A 915 15.84 -22.51 33.81
CA LEU A 915 16.71 -21.52 33.18
C LEU A 915 17.37 -22.03 31.90
N ARG A 916 17.67 -23.34 31.82
CA ARG A 916 18.25 -23.94 30.60
C ARG A 916 17.23 -23.95 29.48
N LYS A 917 16.00 -24.36 29.76
CA LYS A 917 14.90 -24.31 28.79
C LYS A 917 14.60 -22.90 28.29
N VAL A 918 14.66 -21.89 29.18
CA VAL A 918 14.53 -20.48 28.80
C VAL A 918 15.66 -20.09 27.83
N SER A 919 16.91 -20.37 28.20
CA SER A 919 18.09 -20.06 27.39
C SER A 919 18.06 -20.75 26.02
N ASP A 920 17.69 -22.03 25.96
CA ASP A 920 17.57 -22.79 24.71
C ASP A 920 16.48 -22.21 23.79
N GLY A 921 15.35 -21.78 24.36
CA GLY A 921 14.31 -21.08 23.60
C GLY A 921 14.79 -19.74 23.04
N MET A 922 15.49 -18.94 23.84
CA MET A 922 16.12 -17.68 23.37
C MET A 922 17.09 -17.96 22.23
N ARG A 923 17.90 -19.01 22.34
CA ARG A 923 18.88 -19.42 21.32
C ARG A 923 18.23 -19.77 19.99
N GLU A 924 17.12 -20.51 19.99
CA GLU A 924 16.37 -20.80 18.77
C GLU A 924 15.76 -19.54 18.15
N TYR A 925 15.16 -18.67 18.97
CA TYR A 925 14.60 -17.41 18.51
C TYR A 925 15.68 -16.48 17.93
N ASN A 926 16.84 -16.40 18.57
CA ASN A 926 17.99 -15.60 18.12
C ASN A 926 18.48 -16.04 16.72
N LYS A 927 18.50 -17.34 16.42
CA LYS A 927 18.81 -17.85 15.06
C LYS A 927 17.80 -17.34 14.03
N LYS A 928 16.50 -17.37 14.36
CA LYS A 928 15.45 -16.87 13.47
C LYS A 928 15.58 -15.37 13.22
N VAL A 929 15.76 -14.58 14.28
CA VAL A 929 15.92 -13.12 14.17
C VAL A 929 17.14 -12.75 13.34
N LYS A 930 18.25 -13.48 13.48
CA LYS A 930 19.44 -13.27 12.64
C LYS A 930 19.11 -13.41 11.16
N THR A 931 18.40 -14.47 10.78
CA THR A 931 18.01 -14.73 9.39
C THR A 931 17.05 -13.65 8.88
N ASP A 932 15.99 -13.35 9.62
CA ASP A 932 14.98 -12.37 9.22
C ASP A 932 15.59 -10.96 9.07
N LEU A 933 16.43 -10.56 10.02
CA LEU A 933 17.11 -9.27 10.00
C LEU A 933 18.15 -9.21 8.88
N SER A 934 18.84 -10.32 8.60
CA SER A 934 19.82 -10.37 7.50
C SER A 934 19.14 -10.11 6.15
N GLN A 935 17.96 -10.71 5.93
CA GLN A 935 17.20 -10.49 4.70
C GLN A 935 16.74 -9.04 4.56
N ARG A 936 16.19 -8.44 5.62
CA ARG A 936 15.75 -7.03 5.60
C ARG A 936 16.89 -6.08 5.26
N TRP A 937 18.06 -6.31 5.85
CA TRP A 937 19.25 -5.53 5.51
C TRP A 937 19.73 -5.78 4.10
N GLN A 938 19.69 -7.03 3.61
CA GLN A 938 20.03 -7.32 2.22
C GLN A 938 19.14 -6.55 1.23
N ASP A 939 17.84 -6.49 1.48
CA ASP A 939 16.88 -5.73 0.66
C ASP A 939 17.21 -4.23 0.67
N ILE A 940 17.58 -3.67 1.84
CA ILE A 940 18.00 -2.27 1.98
C ILE A 940 19.32 -2.02 1.24
N LEU A 941 20.28 -2.93 1.32
CA LEU A 941 21.57 -2.79 0.65
C LEU A 941 21.45 -2.91 -0.87
N ASP A 942 20.56 -3.78 -1.37
CA ASP A 942 20.27 -3.90 -2.80
C ASP A 942 19.57 -2.67 -3.35
N LYS A 943 18.67 -2.08 -2.54
CA LYS A 943 18.08 -0.78 -2.80
C LYS A 943 19.16 0.29 -2.91
N VAL A 944 20.05 0.41 -1.92
CA VAL A 944 21.19 1.36 -1.95
C VAL A 944 22.04 1.15 -3.22
N ARG A 945 22.46 -0.08 -3.52
CA ARG A 945 23.25 -0.39 -4.74
C ARG A 945 22.57 0.08 -6.02
N THR A 946 21.28 -0.18 -6.15
CA THR A 946 20.51 0.18 -7.35
C THR A 946 20.56 1.67 -7.63
N PHE A 947 20.42 2.49 -6.57
CA PHE A 947 20.43 3.95 -6.70
C PHE A 947 21.83 4.55 -6.72
N SER A 948 22.85 3.86 -6.18
CA SER A 948 24.25 4.29 -6.27
C SER A 948 24.90 3.98 -7.62
N GLN A 949 24.39 3.02 -8.41
CA GLN A 949 24.94 2.64 -9.73
C GLN A 949 24.43 3.49 -10.90
N HIS A 950 23.40 4.30 -10.71
CA HIS A 950 22.84 5.16 -11.77
C HIS A 950 23.63 6.46 -12.00
N PHE A 951 24.83 6.59 -11.43
CA PHE A 951 25.65 7.81 -11.44
C PHE A 951 27.12 7.60 -11.84
N GLU A 952 27.50 6.38 -12.25
CA GLU A 952 28.65 6.16 -13.15
C GLU A 952 28.13 6.10 -14.59
#